data_AF-A0A2V9YQ46-F1
#
_entry.id   AF-A0A2V9YQ46-F1
#
_cell.length_a   1.000
_cell.length_b   1.000
_cell.length_c   1.000
_cell.angle_alpha   90.00
_cell.angle_beta   90.00
_cell.angle_gamma   90.00
#
_symmetry.space_group_name_H-M   'P 1'
#
loop_
_entity.id
_entity.type
_entity.pdbx_description
1 polymer ?
#
loop_
_entity_poly.entity_id
_entity_poly.type
_entity_poly.pdbx_seq_one_letter_code
_entity_poly.pdbx_strand_id
1 'polypeptide(L)'
;NVHHNSITSNSSLGDELFSATPAGAGGVSFCTGSDYYKFNYNWLCGNLSTGDGGGLVHMGFSKNGQIAHNSILFNQSTNPTIPTNGGGIVVMGAPDVDPACGATTDADCIPPLGSVGPSDGAGPGLTIDANLIMGNAAESGSGGGLRLQHVNGSEVVSFPTTPSQWYAVNVTNNIIANNVAGWDGAGISLVDALAANIVNNTIMSNDTTASSGVLFNTLGAPLASSQGPCPYGTQPPQTCVTSSTPKPAGLVTIQNSPTLVANLPATITCPAGHYAGTTANNGTCRRYSYPVLTNDVFWQNRRFNITVGSFGAGTLNQQHVVTLVPTLNQTTTGACAATGTNYWDIGARGDTGPGNHSSGITLNPTYSVLTSTAGYGSTNRSTSPAVAAQYCNGSRVPPEATCKSPTGQTVPCGFQVPPGISDATVPNPVFNLRPAATVDEGNNWINISWGPLALTNPVTGVVLGNYTPTASSTATINTGTPASAYTTHDFFGNTRPAGNGWDIGAVEFAAAGGGGGGGGGAAATASLTPALWSPAAVRGVGLLGPVQIFTLRNTGTVPVTGITQATLAGTNPGDYAVVRLLSTCGPAGNGQLLPQTSLNPGSSCVVTVQFRPLTTDQIHSVRPATVQVLDSAGTQSSLLNGTAN
;
A
#
# COMPACT_ATOMS: atom_id res chain seq x y z
N ASN A 1 -6.12 -9.12 -23.31
CA ASN A 1 -6.01 -7.75 -22.76
C ASN A 1 -7.17 -7.56 -21.80
N VAL A 2 -6.87 -7.31 -20.52
CA VAL A 2 -7.82 -7.15 -19.42
C VAL A 2 -7.59 -5.76 -18.84
N HIS A 3 -8.52 -4.84 -19.04
CA HIS A 3 -8.32 -3.45 -18.66
C HIS A 3 -9.60 -2.74 -18.25
N HIS A 4 -9.45 -1.70 -17.42
CA HIS A 4 -10.55 -0.81 -16.97
C HIS A 4 -11.67 -1.55 -16.21
N ASN A 5 -11.32 -2.59 -15.45
CA ASN A 5 -12.26 -3.32 -14.61
C ASN A 5 -12.21 -2.83 -13.15
N SER A 6 -13.33 -2.97 -12.46
CA SER A 6 -13.41 -2.84 -11.00
C SER A 6 -13.62 -4.24 -10.39
N ILE A 7 -12.63 -4.72 -9.66
CA ILE A 7 -12.56 -6.06 -9.06
C ILE A 7 -12.49 -5.88 -7.55
N THR A 8 -13.64 -5.99 -6.88
CA THR A 8 -13.76 -5.59 -5.48
C THR A 8 -14.51 -6.59 -4.63
N SER A 9 -14.07 -6.75 -3.39
CA SER A 9 -14.76 -7.57 -2.38
C SER A 9 -14.94 -9.04 -2.78
N ASN A 10 -14.01 -9.59 -3.58
CA ASN A 10 -13.99 -11.01 -3.90
C ASN A 10 -13.24 -11.78 -2.81
N SER A 11 -13.55 -13.08 -2.70
CA SER A 11 -12.85 -13.99 -1.82
C SER A 11 -12.53 -15.28 -2.56
N SER A 12 -11.28 -15.75 -2.47
CA SER A 12 -10.86 -17.05 -2.96
C SER A 12 -10.50 -17.95 -1.77
N LEU A 13 -10.90 -19.22 -1.86
CA LEU A 13 -10.58 -20.27 -0.91
C LEU A 13 -9.76 -21.33 -1.65
N GLY A 14 -8.64 -21.79 -1.08
CA GLY A 14 -7.88 -22.92 -1.59
C GLY A 14 -7.55 -23.93 -0.49
N ASP A 15 -7.01 -25.08 -0.90
CA ASP A 15 -6.61 -26.17 -0.01
C ASP A 15 -5.18 -25.96 0.51
N GLU A 16 -4.93 -26.33 1.77
CA GLU A 16 -3.96 -25.66 2.65
C GLU A 16 -2.93 -26.58 3.28
N LEU A 17 -2.98 -27.88 3.00
CA LEU A 17 -1.92 -28.81 3.35
C LEU A 17 -1.17 -29.16 2.05
N PHE A 18 0.15 -28.97 2.06
CA PHE A 18 1.04 -28.88 0.89
C PHE A 18 0.75 -27.70 -0.06
N SER A 19 1.75 -26.82 -0.23
CA SER A 19 1.66 -25.63 -1.10
C SER A 19 1.65 -25.96 -2.61
N ALA A 20 1.08 -27.10 -3.00
CA ALA A 20 0.84 -27.48 -4.37
C ALA A 20 -0.58 -27.15 -4.88
N THR A 21 -1.52 -26.86 -3.97
CA THR A 21 -2.88 -26.46 -4.35
C THR A 21 -2.99 -24.94 -4.29
N PRO A 22 -2.79 -24.22 -5.41
CA PRO A 22 -2.93 -22.78 -5.39
C PRO A 22 -4.40 -22.43 -5.18
N ALA A 23 -4.74 -21.79 -4.07
CA ALA A 23 -5.88 -20.88 -4.07
C ALA A 23 -5.61 -19.84 -5.15
N GLY A 24 -6.57 -19.61 -6.06
CA GLY A 24 -6.47 -18.46 -6.95
C GLY A 24 -6.37 -17.17 -6.13
N ALA A 25 -5.83 -16.10 -6.73
CA ALA A 25 -5.87 -14.79 -6.12
C ALA A 25 -7.29 -14.43 -5.67
N GLY A 26 -7.42 -13.65 -4.61
CA GLY A 26 -8.73 -13.11 -4.21
C GLY A 26 -9.37 -12.31 -5.35
N GLY A 27 -8.58 -11.55 -6.11
CA GLY A 27 -9.03 -10.78 -7.27
C GLY A 27 -8.89 -11.50 -8.61
N VAL A 28 -7.68 -11.57 -9.17
CA VAL A 28 -7.42 -12.11 -10.53
C VAL A 28 -6.23 -13.06 -10.55
N SER A 29 -6.39 -14.20 -11.22
CA SER A 29 -5.29 -15.14 -11.48
C SER A 29 -5.03 -15.28 -12.98
N PHE A 30 -3.77 -15.17 -13.38
CA PHE A 30 -3.28 -15.61 -14.68
C PHE A 30 -2.46 -16.89 -14.49
N CYS A 31 -2.92 -18.00 -15.06
CA CYS A 31 -2.28 -19.30 -14.91
C CYS A 31 -1.40 -19.62 -16.13
N THR A 32 -0.60 -20.68 -16.03
CA THR A 32 0.28 -21.19 -17.09
C THR A 32 -0.38 -21.17 -18.46
N GLY A 33 0.36 -20.67 -19.46
CA GLY A 33 -0.12 -20.55 -20.84
C GLY A 33 -0.85 -19.24 -21.14
N SER A 34 -0.93 -18.30 -20.19
CA SER A 34 -1.48 -16.95 -20.41
C SER A 34 -0.51 -16.03 -21.17
N ASP A 35 0.12 -16.51 -22.23
CA ASP A 35 1.15 -15.76 -22.94
C ASP A 35 0.62 -14.40 -23.45
N TYR A 36 1.45 -13.36 -23.35
CA TYR A 36 1.20 -11.99 -23.81
C TYR A 36 -0.01 -11.31 -23.14
N TYR A 37 -0.41 -11.76 -21.95
CA TYR A 37 -1.47 -11.07 -21.22
C TYR A 37 -1.06 -9.63 -20.92
N LYS A 38 -2.04 -8.74 -21.01
CA LYS A 38 -1.92 -7.33 -20.61
C LYS A 38 -3.01 -7.09 -19.59
N PHE A 39 -2.61 -6.75 -18.37
CA PHE A 39 -3.49 -6.44 -17.27
C PHE A 39 -3.27 -4.98 -16.88
N ASN A 40 -4.06 -4.08 -17.47
CA ASN A 40 -3.75 -2.66 -17.44
C ASN A 40 -4.91 -1.78 -16.95
N TYR A 41 -4.65 -0.73 -16.18
CA TYR A 41 -5.68 0.25 -15.79
C TYR A 41 -6.88 -0.34 -15.04
N ASN A 42 -6.68 -1.38 -14.24
CA ASN A 42 -7.74 -1.98 -13.42
C ASN A 42 -7.70 -1.46 -11.99
N TRP A 43 -8.84 -1.56 -11.31
CA TRP A 43 -9.02 -1.25 -9.91
C TRP A 43 -9.30 -2.53 -9.13
N LEU A 44 -8.38 -2.96 -8.26
CA LEU A 44 -8.48 -4.16 -7.44
C LEU A 44 -8.52 -3.73 -5.99
N CYS A 45 -9.66 -3.86 -5.32
CA CYS A 45 -9.81 -3.32 -3.97
C CYS A 45 -10.54 -4.26 -3.01
N GLY A 46 -9.93 -4.52 -1.85
CA GLY A 46 -10.59 -5.25 -0.77
C GLY A 46 -10.88 -6.72 -1.08
N ASN A 47 -10.06 -7.35 -1.93
CA ASN A 47 -10.17 -8.79 -2.21
C ASN A 47 -9.41 -9.61 -1.15
N LEU A 48 -9.87 -10.83 -0.90
CA LEU A 48 -9.34 -11.74 0.12
C LEU A 48 -8.93 -13.09 -0.52
N SER A 49 -7.79 -13.65 -0.12
CA SER A 49 -7.40 -15.02 -0.48
C SER A 49 -7.00 -15.82 0.75
N THR A 50 -7.41 -17.10 0.81
CA THR A 50 -6.84 -18.06 1.76
C THR A 50 -5.58 -18.77 1.29
N GLY A 51 -5.11 -18.46 0.09
CA GLY A 51 -3.78 -18.82 -0.38
C GLY A 51 -2.90 -17.58 -0.60
N ASP A 52 -1.86 -17.76 -1.41
CA ASP A 52 -1.01 -16.66 -1.86
C ASP A 52 -1.80 -15.71 -2.78
N GLY A 53 -1.53 -14.39 -2.68
CA GLY A 53 -2.14 -13.39 -3.57
C GLY A 53 -3.51 -12.89 -3.15
N GLY A 54 -3.59 -11.78 -2.43
CA GLY A 54 -4.89 -11.13 -2.15
C GLY A 54 -5.49 -10.46 -3.39
N GLY A 55 -4.71 -9.66 -4.11
CA GLY A 55 -5.16 -8.89 -5.28
C GLY A 55 -5.01 -9.66 -6.59
N LEU A 56 -3.77 -9.92 -7.00
CA LEU A 56 -3.44 -10.53 -8.29
C LEU A 56 -2.37 -11.62 -8.13
N VAL A 57 -2.53 -12.71 -8.88
CA VAL A 57 -1.52 -13.76 -9.02
C VAL A 57 -1.16 -13.97 -10.49
N HIS A 58 0.13 -13.92 -10.80
CA HIS A 58 0.72 -14.58 -11.96
C HIS A 58 1.25 -15.93 -11.50
N MET A 59 0.77 -17.02 -12.11
CA MET A 59 1.04 -18.38 -11.67
C MET A 59 1.54 -19.24 -12.83
N GLY A 60 2.75 -19.74 -12.67
CA GLY A 60 3.40 -20.60 -13.64
C GLY A 60 3.87 -19.87 -14.89
N PHE A 61 4.23 -20.67 -15.88
CA PHE A 61 4.94 -20.19 -17.04
C PHE A 61 3.99 -19.42 -17.98
N SER A 62 4.22 -18.11 -18.13
CA SER A 62 3.58 -17.27 -19.15
C SER A 62 4.56 -16.25 -19.74
N LYS A 63 4.68 -16.22 -21.06
CA LYS A 63 5.61 -15.32 -21.76
C LYS A 63 5.07 -13.91 -21.84
N ASN A 64 5.95 -12.91 -21.65
CA ASN A 64 5.72 -11.50 -21.99
C ASN A 64 4.45 -10.91 -21.35
N GLY A 65 4.17 -11.28 -20.10
CA GLY A 65 3.10 -10.68 -19.31
C GLY A 65 3.36 -9.21 -19.00
N GLN A 66 2.30 -8.42 -18.97
CA GLN A 66 2.34 -7.01 -18.57
C GLN A 66 1.28 -6.74 -17.50
N ILE A 67 1.70 -6.19 -16.37
CA ILE A 67 0.85 -5.68 -15.29
C ILE A 67 1.16 -4.19 -15.17
N ALA A 68 0.32 -3.31 -15.72
CA ALA A 68 0.65 -1.89 -15.75
C ALA A 68 -0.49 -0.92 -15.39
N HIS A 69 -0.16 0.19 -14.73
CA HIS A 69 -1.12 1.26 -14.41
C HIS A 69 -2.37 0.81 -13.62
N ASN A 70 -2.28 -0.26 -12.83
CA ASN A 70 -3.38 -0.71 -11.98
C ASN A 70 -3.35 -0.01 -10.62
N SER A 71 -4.51 0.12 -9.99
CA SER A 71 -4.67 0.44 -8.58
C SER A 71 -4.98 -0.85 -7.82
N ILE A 72 -4.04 -1.33 -7.01
CA ILE A 72 -4.12 -2.58 -6.26
C ILE A 72 -4.10 -2.22 -4.78
N LEU A 73 -5.30 -2.15 -4.22
CA LEU A 73 -5.58 -1.46 -2.97
C LEU A 73 -6.19 -2.39 -1.93
N PHE A 74 -5.70 -2.36 -0.70
CA PHE A 74 -6.42 -2.93 0.46
C PHE A 74 -6.78 -4.43 0.32
N ASN A 75 -6.04 -5.20 -0.47
CA ASN A 75 -6.25 -6.63 -0.63
C ASN A 75 -5.51 -7.42 0.45
N GLN A 76 -5.95 -8.63 0.74
CA GLN A 76 -5.47 -9.41 1.86
C GLN A 76 -5.26 -10.88 1.49
N SER A 77 -4.10 -11.43 1.85
CA SER A 77 -3.88 -12.88 1.91
C SER A 77 -3.80 -13.30 3.38
N THR A 78 -4.56 -14.32 3.77
CA THR A 78 -4.60 -14.83 5.16
C THR A 78 -5.02 -16.28 5.20
N ASN A 79 -4.40 -17.09 6.05
CA ASN A 79 -4.76 -18.49 6.19
C ASN A 79 -4.58 -18.91 7.65
N PRO A 80 -5.55 -19.61 8.25
CA PRO A 80 -5.54 -19.97 9.66
C PRO A 80 -4.46 -20.99 10.06
N THR A 81 -3.89 -21.74 9.12
CA THR A 81 -3.01 -22.89 9.39
C THR A 81 -1.58 -22.73 8.89
N ILE A 82 -1.34 -21.92 7.85
CA ILE A 82 -0.01 -21.69 7.28
C ILE A 82 0.18 -20.24 6.80
N PRO A 83 1.42 -19.72 6.69
CA PRO A 83 1.66 -18.42 6.09
C PRO A 83 1.25 -18.33 4.62
N THR A 84 0.50 -17.28 4.28
CA THR A 84 0.24 -16.86 2.90
C THR A 84 0.92 -15.54 2.59
N ASN A 85 1.37 -15.42 1.36
CA ASN A 85 2.29 -14.38 0.94
C ASN A 85 1.69 -13.55 -0.21
N GLY A 86 2.19 -12.33 -0.38
CA GLY A 86 1.74 -11.45 -1.45
C GLY A 86 0.32 -10.92 -1.27
N GLY A 87 0.15 -9.88 -0.45
CA GLY A 87 -1.17 -9.28 -0.26
C GLY A 87 -1.70 -8.60 -1.53
N GLY A 88 -0.86 -7.81 -2.20
CA GLY A 88 -1.22 -7.12 -3.44
C GLY A 88 -1.03 -8.00 -4.67
N ILE A 89 0.22 -8.33 -4.99
CA ILE A 89 0.62 -9.12 -6.15
C ILE A 89 1.52 -10.28 -5.73
N VAL A 90 1.30 -11.46 -6.30
CA VAL A 90 2.27 -12.57 -6.34
C VAL A 90 2.62 -12.87 -7.78
N VAL A 91 3.91 -13.02 -8.05
CA VAL A 91 4.41 -13.76 -9.21
C VAL A 91 5.03 -15.03 -8.69
N MET A 92 4.50 -16.15 -9.15
CA MET A 92 4.98 -17.46 -8.75
C MET A 92 5.14 -18.42 -9.90
N GLY A 93 6.16 -19.28 -9.82
CA GLY A 93 6.18 -20.52 -10.59
C GLY A 93 4.99 -21.41 -10.24
N ALA A 94 4.59 -22.29 -11.16
CA ALA A 94 3.51 -23.23 -10.90
C ALA A 94 3.98 -24.17 -9.78
N PRO A 95 3.13 -24.42 -8.78
CA PRO A 95 3.42 -25.45 -7.80
C PRO A 95 3.68 -26.80 -8.50
N ASP A 96 4.68 -27.54 -8.04
CA ASP A 96 4.91 -28.90 -8.52
C ASP A 96 3.75 -29.82 -8.10
N VAL A 97 3.58 -30.92 -8.82
CA VAL A 97 2.60 -31.96 -8.51
C VAL A 97 2.86 -32.45 -7.09
N ASP A 98 1.84 -32.39 -6.24
CA ASP A 98 1.92 -32.92 -4.87
C ASP A 98 2.35 -34.40 -4.92
N PRO A 99 3.54 -34.76 -4.40
CA PRO A 99 3.93 -36.14 -4.31
C PRO A 99 3.18 -36.77 -3.13
N ALA A 100 1.99 -37.31 -3.39
CA ALA A 100 1.20 -38.04 -2.40
C ALA A 100 2.04 -39.13 -1.72
N CYS A 101 2.34 -38.98 -0.44
CA CYS A 101 2.94 -40.05 0.37
C CYS A 101 1.84 -40.92 0.98
N GLY A 102 1.15 -41.64 0.11
CA GLY A 102 0.15 -42.60 0.51
C GLY A 102 -0.51 -43.22 -0.72
N ALA A 103 -0.59 -44.54 -0.77
CA ALA A 103 -1.29 -45.22 -1.87
C ALA A 103 -2.83 -45.12 -1.76
N THR A 104 -3.36 -44.64 -0.62
CA THR A 104 -4.79 -44.72 -0.28
C THR A 104 -5.36 -43.54 0.51
N THR A 105 -4.53 -42.61 0.99
CA THR A 105 -4.94 -41.40 1.72
C THR A 105 -4.16 -40.22 1.16
N ASP A 106 -4.88 -39.17 0.78
CA ASP A 106 -4.34 -37.86 0.48
C ASP A 106 -3.60 -37.36 1.74
N ALA A 107 -2.28 -37.34 1.68
CA ALA A 107 -1.42 -37.06 2.81
C ALA A 107 -0.25 -36.21 2.32
N ASP A 108 -0.26 -34.97 2.78
CA ASP A 108 0.72 -33.95 2.45
C ASP A 108 2.05 -34.21 3.13
N CYS A 109 3.13 -34.26 2.36
CA CYS A 109 4.46 -34.41 2.92
C CYS A 109 5.53 -33.77 2.08
N ILE A 110 6.59 -33.36 2.78
CA ILE A 110 7.78 -32.79 2.17
C ILE A 110 8.51 -33.90 1.39
N PRO A 111 8.61 -33.81 0.05
CA PRO A 111 9.39 -34.77 -0.72
C PRO A 111 10.87 -34.72 -0.32
N PRO A 112 11.61 -35.84 -0.40
CA PRO A 112 13.05 -35.83 -0.23
C PRO A 112 13.73 -34.78 -1.12
N LEU A 113 14.72 -34.05 -0.60
CA LEU A 113 15.43 -33.04 -1.38
C LEU A 113 16.03 -33.67 -2.65
N GLY A 114 15.75 -33.06 -3.81
CA GLY A 114 16.20 -33.54 -5.12
C GLY A 114 15.35 -34.68 -5.72
N SER A 115 14.29 -35.15 -5.05
CA SER A 115 13.34 -36.09 -5.66
C SER A 115 12.29 -35.41 -6.54
N VAL A 116 12.13 -34.09 -6.39
CA VAL A 116 11.26 -33.22 -7.17
C VAL A 116 12.09 -32.13 -7.85
N GLY A 117 11.71 -31.77 -9.07
CA GLY A 117 12.34 -30.70 -9.82
C GLY A 117 11.93 -29.32 -9.27
N PRO A 118 12.69 -28.25 -9.56
CA PRO A 118 12.20 -26.90 -9.32
C PRO A 118 11.06 -26.57 -10.30
N SER A 119 10.23 -25.60 -9.93
CA SER A 119 9.15 -25.09 -10.79
C SER A 119 9.66 -24.65 -12.16
N ASP A 120 8.78 -24.67 -13.17
CA ASP A 120 9.05 -24.12 -14.51
C ASP A 120 9.17 -22.60 -14.55
N GLY A 121 9.01 -21.93 -13.40
CA GLY A 121 9.18 -20.49 -13.28
C GLY A 121 7.99 -19.68 -13.77
N ALA A 122 8.16 -18.36 -13.80
CA ALA A 122 7.15 -17.42 -14.27
C ALA A 122 7.15 -17.22 -15.80
N GLY A 123 8.20 -17.68 -16.48
CA GLY A 123 8.42 -17.39 -17.90
C GLY A 123 9.06 -16.01 -18.16
N PRO A 124 9.53 -15.78 -19.40
CA PRO A 124 10.35 -14.62 -19.73
C PRO A 124 9.52 -13.35 -19.95
N GLY A 125 10.14 -12.20 -19.72
CA GLY A 125 9.63 -10.91 -20.20
C GLY A 125 8.48 -10.31 -19.38
N LEU A 126 8.28 -10.76 -18.14
CA LEU A 126 7.27 -10.19 -17.26
C LEU A 126 7.65 -8.76 -16.83
N THR A 127 6.70 -7.84 -17.01
CA THR A 127 6.83 -6.44 -16.59
C THR A 127 5.72 -6.07 -15.61
N ILE A 128 6.11 -5.46 -14.50
CA ILE A 128 5.22 -4.87 -13.49
C ILE A 128 5.57 -3.39 -13.44
N ASP A 129 4.76 -2.55 -14.09
CA ASP A 129 5.12 -1.17 -14.38
C ASP A 129 4.05 -0.16 -13.95
N ALA A 130 4.45 0.92 -13.28
CA ALA A 130 3.56 2.05 -13.00
C ALA A 130 2.26 1.70 -12.24
N ASN A 131 2.27 0.69 -11.38
CA ASN A 131 1.12 0.33 -10.55
C ASN A 131 1.16 1.06 -9.19
N LEU A 132 -0.02 1.41 -8.68
CA LEU A 132 -0.20 1.80 -7.29
C LEU A 132 -0.55 0.57 -6.47
N ILE A 133 0.37 0.13 -5.63
CA ILE A 133 0.22 -1.06 -4.78
C ILE A 133 0.21 -0.56 -3.33
N MET A 134 -0.99 -0.35 -2.81
CA MET A 134 -1.16 0.35 -1.54
C MET A 134 -2.10 -0.35 -0.58
N GLY A 135 -1.75 -0.40 0.70
CA GLY A 135 -2.73 -0.82 1.69
C GLY A 135 -2.94 -2.35 1.77
N ASN A 136 -2.16 -3.16 1.05
CA ASN A 136 -2.36 -4.60 0.99
C ASN A 136 -1.68 -5.31 2.17
N ALA A 137 -2.20 -6.49 2.55
CA ALA A 137 -1.71 -7.27 3.68
C ALA A 137 -1.39 -8.72 3.30
N ALA A 138 -0.17 -9.16 3.60
CA ALA A 138 0.15 -10.59 3.74
C ALA A 138 0.20 -10.91 5.24
N GLU A 139 -0.91 -11.36 5.83
CA GLU A 139 -1.10 -11.33 7.29
C GLU A 139 -0.03 -12.10 8.07
N SER A 140 0.29 -13.30 7.61
CA SER A 140 1.29 -14.18 8.22
C SER A 140 2.50 -14.42 7.32
N GLY A 141 2.48 -14.03 6.05
CA GLY A 141 3.61 -14.23 5.13
C GLY A 141 4.44 -12.99 4.86
N SER A 142 5.10 -13.02 3.69
CA SER A 142 6.02 -11.98 3.23
C SER A 142 5.46 -11.27 1.99
N GLY A 143 5.94 -10.07 1.66
CA GLY A 143 5.55 -9.40 0.41
C GLY A 143 4.16 -8.78 0.45
N GLY A 144 3.84 -7.99 1.48
CA GLY A 144 2.51 -7.35 1.60
C GLY A 144 2.04 -6.66 0.32
N GLY A 145 2.92 -5.90 -0.33
CA GLY A 145 2.70 -5.31 -1.65
C GLY A 145 2.94 -6.29 -2.80
N LEU A 146 4.18 -6.77 -2.94
CA LEU A 146 4.61 -7.66 -4.02
C LEU A 146 5.45 -8.81 -3.49
N ARG A 147 5.22 -10.01 -4.03
CA ARG A 147 6.11 -11.16 -3.85
C ARG A 147 6.50 -11.78 -5.17
N LEU A 148 7.79 -12.08 -5.29
CA LEU A 148 8.35 -12.95 -6.32
C LEU A 148 8.80 -14.25 -5.64
N GLN A 149 8.21 -15.38 -6.03
CA GLN A 149 8.57 -16.69 -5.50
C GLN A 149 8.70 -17.72 -6.61
N HIS A 150 9.74 -18.54 -6.63
CA HIS A 150 9.90 -19.56 -7.69
C HIS A 150 9.80 -18.97 -9.11
N VAL A 151 10.25 -17.73 -9.30
CA VAL A 151 10.29 -17.09 -10.62
C VAL A 151 11.28 -17.83 -11.51
N ASN A 152 12.37 -18.26 -10.90
CA ASN A 152 13.41 -19.05 -11.51
C ASN A 152 13.44 -20.47 -10.94
N GLY A 153 13.69 -21.45 -11.81
CA GLY A 153 13.69 -22.87 -11.47
C GLY A 153 14.33 -23.73 -12.56
N SER A 154 13.51 -24.42 -13.36
CA SER A 154 13.98 -25.44 -14.32
C SER A 154 14.90 -24.89 -15.42
N GLU A 155 14.74 -23.62 -15.79
CA GLU A 155 15.60 -22.92 -16.74
C GLU A 155 17.00 -22.63 -16.19
N VAL A 156 17.16 -22.43 -14.87
CA VAL A 156 18.48 -22.28 -14.23
C VAL A 156 19.24 -23.60 -14.29
N VAL A 157 18.54 -24.71 -14.09
CA VAL A 157 19.12 -26.07 -14.18
C VAL A 157 19.48 -26.40 -15.63
N SER A 158 18.63 -26.02 -16.58
CA SER A 158 18.80 -26.30 -18.01
C SER A 158 19.88 -25.43 -18.67
N PHE A 159 20.03 -24.19 -18.21
CA PHE A 159 20.96 -23.21 -18.79
C PHE A 159 21.91 -22.61 -17.73
N PRO A 160 22.68 -23.43 -17.01
CA PRO A 160 23.34 -23.00 -15.76
C PRO A 160 24.43 -21.94 -15.96
N THR A 161 25.04 -21.87 -17.13
CA THR A 161 26.09 -20.89 -17.46
C THR A 161 25.67 -19.89 -18.53
N THR A 162 24.39 -19.88 -18.90
CA THR A 162 23.81 -18.99 -19.92
C THR A 162 22.68 -18.16 -19.31
N PRO A 163 23.00 -17.20 -18.41
CA PRO A 163 21.98 -16.45 -17.66
C PRO A 163 21.03 -15.60 -18.53
N SER A 164 21.36 -15.37 -19.81
CA SER A 164 20.44 -14.71 -20.75
C SER A 164 19.20 -15.55 -21.10
N GLN A 165 19.17 -16.84 -20.73
CA GLN A 165 18.01 -17.72 -20.87
C GLN A 165 17.17 -17.80 -19.58
N TRP A 166 17.61 -17.15 -18.49
CA TRP A 166 16.87 -17.17 -17.23
C TRP A 166 15.74 -16.14 -17.26
N TYR A 167 14.65 -16.45 -16.54
CA TYR A 167 13.50 -15.55 -16.50
C TYR A 167 13.81 -14.34 -15.64
N ALA A 168 13.72 -13.16 -16.25
CA ALA A 168 13.84 -11.89 -15.55
C ALA A 168 12.47 -11.24 -15.33
N VAL A 169 12.30 -10.62 -14.17
CA VAL A 169 11.11 -9.82 -13.85
C VAL A 169 11.54 -8.37 -13.67
N ASN A 170 10.92 -7.48 -14.43
CA ASN A 170 11.15 -6.05 -14.34
C ASN A 170 10.03 -5.40 -13.52
N VAL A 171 10.38 -4.85 -12.37
CA VAL A 171 9.49 -4.09 -11.49
C VAL A 171 9.90 -2.62 -11.58
N THR A 172 9.12 -1.83 -12.30
CA THR A 172 9.51 -0.47 -12.68
C THR A 172 8.44 0.58 -12.37
N ASN A 173 8.86 1.77 -11.96
CA ASN A 173 7.96 2.92 -11.80
C ASN A 173 6.75 2.70 -10.86
N ASN A 174 6.76 1.67 -10.01
CA ASN A 174 5.61 1.39 -9.13
C ASN A 174 5.69 2.24 -7.87
N ILE A 175 4.52 2.60 -7.34
CA ILE A 175 4.37 3.14 -6.00
C ILE A 175 3.87 2.00 -5.11
N ILE A 176 4.73 1.53 -4.20
CA ILE A 176 4.46 0.42 -3.28
C ILE A 176 4.49 0.97 -1.86
N ALA A 177 3.32 1.26 -1.29
CA ALA A 177 3.29 1.99 -0.03
C ALA A 177 2.19 1.54 0.92
N ASN A 178 2.41 1.76 2.21
CA ASN A 178 1.37 1.50 3.21
C ASN A 178 0.88 0.03 3.16
N ASN A 179 1.74 -0.93 2.80
CA ASN A 179 1.41 -2.36 2.84
C ASN A 179 1.90 -2.97 4.17
N VAL A 180 1.39 -4.14 4.52
CA VAL A 180 1.72 -4.86 5.77
C VAL A 180 2.13 -6.30 5.47
N ALA A 181 3.19 -6.79 6.11
CA ALA A 181 3.55 -8.21 6.11
C ALA A 181 3.79 -8.75 7.52
N GLY A 182 3.23 -9.93 7.78
CA GLY A 182 3.41 -10.68 9.02
C GLY A 182 4.86 -11.08 9.27
N TRP A 183 5.60 -11.45 8.23
CA TRP A 183 6.97 -11.97 8.37
C TRP A 183 8.02 -10.92 8.03
N ASP A 184 8.19 -10.59 6.75
CA ASP A 184 9.19 -9.65 6.23
C ASP A 184 8.83 -9.11 4.84
N GLY A 185 9.52 -8.04 4.42
CA GLY A 185 9.38 -7.45 3.10
C GLY A 185 7.97 -6.98 2.78
N ALA A 186 7.38 -6.17 3.66
CA ALA A 186 6.03 -5.64 3.45
C ALA A 186 5.85 -4.91 2.11
N GLY A 187 6.88 -4.23 1.61
CA GLY A 187 6.89 -3.73 0.23
C GLY A 187 7.07 -4.87 -0.78
N ILE A 188 8.28 -5.45 -0.82
CA ILE A 188 8.68 -6.50 -1.76
C ILE A 188 9.37 -7.67 -1.03
N SER A 189 9.04 -8.91 -1.38
CA SER A 189 9.81 -10.10 -0.96
C SER A 189 10.23 -10.97 -2.14
N LEU A 190 11.46 -11.51 -2.08
CA LEU A 190 12.10 -12.27 -3.16
C LEU A 190 12.61 -13.61 -2.65
N VAL A 191 12.13 -14.72 -3.24
CA VAL A 191 12.67 -16.08 -3.08
C VAL A 191 12.71 -16.76 -4.43
N ASP A 192 13.80 -17.46 -4.76
CA ASP A 192 14.01 -18.06 -6.09
C ASP A 192 13.78 -17.07 -7.26
N ALA A 193 14.17 -15.82 -7.07
CA ALA A 193 14.12 -14.73 -8.05
C ALA A 193 15.55 -14.24 -8.34
N LEU A 194 16.28 -15.05 -9.11
CA LEU A 194 17.69 -14.88 -9.42
C LEU A 194 17.96 -13.76 -10.45
N ALA A 195 16.94 -13.26 -11.14
CA ALA A 195 17.02 -12.17 -12.11
C ALA A 195 15.89 -11.11 -11.94
N ALA A 196 15.79 -10.52 -10.74
CA ALA A 196 14.80 -9.46 -10.46
C ALA A 196 15.41 -8.05 -10.61
N ASN A 197 14.83 -7.22 -11.47
CA ASN A 197 15.22 -5.82 -11.66
C ASN A 197 14.18 -4.93 -10.97
N ILE A 198 14.60 -4.25 -9.90
CA ILE A 198 13.78 -3.26 -9.19
C ILE A 198 14.39 -1.90 -9.53
N VAL A 199 13.68 -1.12 -10.36
CA VAL A 199 14.21 0.12 -10.92
C VAL A 199 13.17 1.23 -10.90
N ASN A 200 13.55 2.44 -10.49
CA ASN A 200 12.67 3.60 -10.46
C ASN A 200 11.39 3.41 -9.63
N ASN A 201 11.37 2.62 -8.55
CA ASN A 201 10.16 2.46 -7.73
C ASN A 201 10.16 3.41 -6.52
N THR A 202 8.97 3.73 -6.02
CA THR A 202 8.79 4.39 -4.72
C THR A 202 8.20 3.40 -3.73
N ILE A 203 9.02 2.90 -2.80
CA ILE A 203 8.70 1.89 -1.79
C ILE A 203 8.74 2.54 -0.40
N MET A 204 7.59 2.94 0.12
CA MET A 204 7.52 3.87 1.25
C MET A 204 6.47 3.47 2.30
N SER A 205 6.77 3.66 3.58
CA SER A 205 5.80 3.46 4.68
C SER A 205 5.18 2.06 4.78
N ASN A 206 5.85 1.02 4.28
CA ASN A 206 5.39 -0.36 4.46
C ASN A 206 5.82 -0.88 5.84
N ASP A 207 5.02 -1.77 6.44
CA ASP A 207 5.25 -2.25 7.80
C ASP A 207 5.39 -3.75 7.90
N THR A 208 6.43 -4.19 8.60
CA THR A 208 6.59 -5.60 8.95
C THR A 208 6.40 -5.81 10.44
N THR A 209 5.60 -6.80 10.81
CA THR A 209 5.25 -7.08 12.22
C THR A 209 6.06 -8.20 12.87
N ALA A 210 6.78 -8.99 12.08
CA ALA A 210 7.61 -10.11 12.55
C ALA A 210 6.85 -11.08 13.48
N SER A 211 5.62 -11.39 13.10
CA SER A 211 4.61 -12.07 13.90
C SER A 211 4.14 -13.42 13.35
N SER A 212 4.57 -13.75 12.13
CA SER A 212 4.26 -15.03 11.46
C SER A 212 4.44 -16.26 12.34
N GLY A 213 3.47 -17.19 12.35
CA GLY A 213 3.51 -18.42 13.14
C GLY A 213 4.70 -19.33 12.85
N VAL A 214 5.21 -19.35 11.61
CA VAL A 214 6.39 -20.15 11.26
C VAL A 214 7.68 -19.65 11.92
N LEU A 215 7.69 -18.40 12.43
CA LEU A 215 8.78 -17.94 13.30
C LEU A 215 8.78 -18.66 14.65
N PHE A 216 7.65 -19.23 15.07
CA PHE A 216 7.45 -19.86 16.39
C PHE A 216 7.22 -21.38 16.32
N ASN A 217 7.45 -21.99 15.15
CA ASN A 217 7.39 -23.44 14.94
C ASN A 217 6.00 -24.05 15.20
N THR A 218 4.96 -23.45 14.60
CA THR A 218 3.58 -23.95 14.62
C THR A 218 3.44 -25.32 13.93
N LEU A 219 2.33 -26.04 14.21
CA LEU A 219 2.12 -27.40 13.70
C LEU A 219 2.18 -27.50 12.17
N GLY A 220 1.63 -26.51 11.45
CA GLY A 220 1.67 -26.41 9.99
C GLY A 220 2.97 -25.85 9.41
N ALA A 221 3.90 -25.33 10.22
CA ALA A 221 5.14 -24.72 9.74
C ALA A 221 6.04 -25.59 8.84
N PRO A 222 6.07 -26.93 8.98
CA PRO A 222 6.76 -27.80 8.05
C PRO A 222 6.17 -27.82 6.64
N LEU A 223 4.87 -27.53 6.51
CA LEU A 223 4.11 -27.65 5.25
C LEU A 223 3.95 -26.31 4.52
N ALA A 224 4.46 -25.22 5.09
CA ALA A 224 4.37 -23.88 4.50
C ALA A 224 5.29 -23.72 3.27
N SER A 225 4.82 -22.97 2.27
CA SER A 225 5.61 -22.59 1.08
C SER A 225 6.87 -21.77 1.43
N SER A 226 6.90 -21.15 2.61
CA SER A 226 8.07 -20.48 3.17
C SER A 226 8.45 -21.12 4.50
N GLN A 227 9.56 -21.86 4.48
CA GLN A 227 10.07 -22.57 5.64
C GLN A 227 10.66 -21.63 6.70
N GLY A 228 10.26 -21.85 7.96
CA GLY A 228 10.72 -21.11 9.13
C GLY A 228 12.17 -21.46 9.51
N PRO A 229 12.75 -20.73 10.48
CA PRO A 229 14.14 -20.94 10.91
C PRO A 229 14.36 -22.22 11.72
N CYS A 230 13.31 -22.93 12.13
CA CYS A 230 13.42 -24.11 12.98
C CYS A 230 13.61 -25.42 12.21
N PRO A 231 14.53 -26.30 12.67
CA PRO A 231 14.70 -27.62 12.07
C PRO A 231 13.41 -28.45 12.13
N TYR A 232 13.16 -29.18 11.05
CA TYR A 232 12.03 -30.10 10.91
C TYR A 232 12.39 -31.50 11.40
N GLY A 233 11.41 -32.23 11.98
CA GLY A 233 11.53 -33.68 12.18
C GLY A 233 11.29 -34.25 13.59
N THR A 234 11.00 -33.43 14.59
CA THR A 234 10.51 -33.92 15.90
C THR A 234 9.11 -33.38 16.15
N GLN A 235 8.17 -34.23 16.57
CA GLN A 235 6.86 -33.80 17.07
C GLN A 235 6.84 -34.03 18.59
N PRO A 236 6.58 -32.99 19.41
CA PRO A 236 6.33 -31.60 19.00
C PRO A 236 7.59 -30.93 18.42
N PRO A 237 7.42 -29.91 17.56
CA PRO A 237 8.53 -29.17 16.98
C PRO A 237 9.40 -28.55 18.08
N GLN A 238 10.72 -28.78 18.07
CA GLN A 238 11.59 -28.20 19.09
C GLN A 238 11.61 -26.67 18.95
N THR A 239 11.30 -25.93 20.02
CA THR A 239 11.33 -24.47 20.01
C THR A 239 12.77 -23.97 19.83
N CYS A 240 13.10 -23.49 18.64
CA CYS A 240 14.42 -22.95 18.31
C CYS A 240 14.45 -21.41 18.31
N VAL A 241 13.27 -20.78 18.23
CA VAL A 241 13.05 -19.34 18.36
C VAL A 241 12.16 -19.11 19.57
N THR A 242 12.63 -18.27 20.49
CA THR A 242 11.93 -17.97 21.75
C THR A 242 11.42 -16.53 21.81
N SER A 243 11.78 -15.68 20.83
CA SER A 243 11.34 -14.29 20.77
C SER A 243 11.25 -13.77 19.34
N SER A 244 10.28 -12.88 19.10
CA SER A 244 10.16 -12.13 17.84
C SER A 244 11.26 -11.07 17.76
N THR A 245 11.86 -10.94 16.57
CA THR A 245 12.89 -9.94 16.28
C THR A 245 12.48 -9.11 15.08
N PRO A 246 12.78 -7.79 15.06
CA PRO A 246 12.43 -6.94 13.92
C PRO A 246 13.01 -7.49 12.61
N LYS A 247 12.29 -7.29 11.51
CA LYS A 247 12.68 -7.74 10.16
C LYS A 247 12.65 -6.60 9.14
N PRO A 248 13.28 -6.75 7.95
CA PRO A 248 13.20 -5.76 6.88
C PRO A 248 11.76 -5.53 6.42
N ALA A 249 11.39 -4.27 6.17
CA ALA A 249 10.02 -3.87 5.83
C ALA A 249 9.84 -3.39 4.40
N GLY A 250 10.83 -2.71 3.80
CA GLY A 250 10.72 -2.26 2.40
C GLY A 250 10.92 -3.42 1.43
N LEU A 251 12.14 -3.91 1.28
CA LEU A 251 12.47 -5.09 0.47
C LEU A 251 13.26 -6.12 1.29
N VAL A 252 12.90 -7.39 1.13
CA VAL A 252 13.66 -8.52 1.67
C VAL A 252 14.08 -9.49 0.58
N THR A 253 15.34 -9.90 0.61
CA THR A 253 15.80 -11.10 -0.10
C THR A 253 15.86 -12.29 0.84
N ILE A 254 15.41 -13.44 0.36
CA ILE A 254 15.35 -14.70 1.08
C ILE A 254 16.35 -15.67 0.44
N GLN A 255 16.88 -16.59 1.24
CA GLN A 255 17.64 -17.73 0.74
C GLN A 255 16.82 -18.48 -0.32
N ASN A 256 17.48 -18.97 -1.36
CA ASN A 256 16.82 -19.82 -2.34
C ASN A 256 16.25 -21.07 -1.65
N SER A 257 15.12 -21.55 -2.15
CA SER A 257 14.42 -22.69 -1.59
C SER A 257 15.30 -23.95 -1.59
N PRO A 258 15.10 -24.87 -0.63
CA PRO A 258 15.81 -26.14 -0.61
C PRO A 258 15.68 -26.91 -1.93
N THR A 259 14.50 -26.87 -2.56
CA THR A 259 14.22 -27.53 -3.84
C THR A 259 15.08 -26.96 -4.96
N LEU A 260 15.15 -25.63 -5.11
CA LEU A 260 16.02 -25.02 -6.11
C LEU A 260 17.48 -25.40 -5.85
N VAL A 261 17.97 -25.17 -4.62
CA VAL A 261 19.38 -25.41 -4.26
C VAL A 261 19.81 -26.86 -4.48
N ALA A 262 18.95 -27.84 -4.15
CA ALA A 262 19.23 -29.26 -4.32
C ALA A 262 19.37 -29.67 -5.80
N ASN A 263 18.69 -28.96 -6.71
CA ASN A 263 18.71 -29.24 -8.14
C ASN A 263 19.76 -28.43 -8.93
N LEU A 264 20.41 -27.43 -8.31
CA LEU A 264 21.43 -26.63 -8.98
C LEU A 264 22.68 -27.47 -9.31
N PRO A 265 23.23 -27.41 -10.54
CA PRO A 265 24.48 -28.07 -10.87
C PRO A 265 25.65 -27.46 -10.11
N ALA A 266 26.82 -28.12 -10.13
CA ALA A 266 28.01 -27.68 -9.38
C ALA A 266 28.45 -26.24 -9.70
N THR A 267 28.24 -25.78 -10.93
CA THR A 267 28.53 -24.40 -11.35
C THR A 267 27.32 -23.78 -12.01
N ILE A 268 26.96 -22.59 -11.56
CA ILE A 268 26.07 -21.68 -12.27
C ILE A 268 26.77 -20.33 -12.47
N THR A 269 26.38 -19.56 -13.50
CA THR A 269 26.87 -18.21 -13.74
C THR A 269 25.74 -17.22 -13.46
N CYS A 270 25.88 -16.41 -12.41
CA CYS A 270 24.89 -15.40 -12.07
C CYS A 270 24.76 -14.34 -13.18
N PRO A 271 23.54 -13.85 -13.47
CA PRO A 271 23.34 -12.76 -14.39
C PRO A 271 24.07 -11.49 -13.91
N ALA A 272 24.50 -10.64 -14.83
CA ALA A 272 25.21 -9.41 -14.49
C ALA A 272 24.37 -8.51 -13.59
N GLY A 273 24.96 -7.98 -12.50
CA GLY A 273 24.24 -7.16 -11.52
C GLY A 273 23.48 -7.96 -10.45
N HIS A 274 23.28 -9.28 -10.65
CA HIS A 274 22.56 -10.15 -9.72
C HIS A 274 23.49 -10.95 -8.81
N TYR A 275 24.63 -10.39 -8.43
CA TYR A 275 25.52 -10.97 -7.44
C TYR A 275 26.37 -9.89 -6.75
N ALA A 276 26.82 -10.17 -5.53
CA ALA A 276 27.76 -9.32 -4.83
C ALA A 276 29.21 -9.56 -5.28
N GLY A 277 30.02 -8.50 -5.32
CA GLY A 277 31.43 -8.57 -5.71
C GLY A 277 31.63 -8.68 -7.23
N THR A 278 32.72 -9.32 -7.65
CA THR A 278 33.17 -9.36 -9.06
C THR A 278 33.09 -10.75 -9.69
N THR A 279 32.65 -11.77 -8.95
CA THR A 279 32.65 -13.16 -9.41
C THR A 279 31.24 -13.65 -9.68
N ALA A 280 30.89 -13.76 -10.96
CA ALA A 280 29.58 -14.26 -11.39
C ALA A 280 29.40 -15.78 -11.19
N ASN A 281 30.47 -16.56 -11.38
CA ASN A 281 30.41 -18.02 -11.22
C ASN A 281 30.21 -18.41 -9.76
N ASN A 282 29.12 -19.11 -9.46
CA ASN A 282 28.68 -19.46 -8.12
C ASN A 282 28.63 -18.24 -7.17
N GLY A 283 28.30 -17.07 -7.73
CA GLY A 283 28.09 -15.84 -6.99
C GLY A 283 26.91 -15.94 -6.02
N THR A 284 26.56 -14.83 -5.38
CA THR A 284 25.52 -14.83 -4.34
C THR A 284 24.15 -15.27 -4.85
N CYS A 285 23.83 -15.11 -6.16
CA CYS A 285 22.57 -15.60 -6.75
C CYS A 285 22.33 -17.10 -6.52
N ARG A 286 23.40 -17.90 -6.33
CA ARG A 286 23.31 -19.33 -6.06
C ARG A 286 22.60 -19.62 -4.72
N ARG A 287 22.70 -18.69 -3.77
CA ARG A 287 22.20 -18.85 -2.40
C ARG A 287 21.03 -17.93 -2.06
N TYR A 288 20.94 -16.78 -2.73
CA TYR A 288 19.97 -15.74 -2.43
C TYR A 288 19.43 -15.12 -3.71
N SER A 289 18.20 -14.63 -3.68
CA SER A 289 17.64 -13.79 -4.74
C SER A 289 18.26 -12.38 -4.70
N TYR A 290 19.30 -12.11 -5.48
CA TYR A 290 20.05 -10.83 -5.41
C TYR A 290 19.53 -9.87 -6.51
N PRO A 291 18.67 -8.89 -6.18
CA PRO A 291 18.10 -7.99 -7.18
C PRO A 291 19.08 -6.90 -7.61
N VAL A 292 18.87 -6.39 -8.82
CA VAL A 292 19.35 -5.05 -9.19
C VAL A 292 18.42 -4.03 -8.53
N LEU A 293 19.00 -3.08 -7.80
CA LEU A 293 18.30 -2.00 -7.11
C LEU A 293 18.88 -0.67 -7.60
N THR A 294 18.13 0.07 -8.41
CA THR A 294 18.63 1.30 -9.02
C THR A 294 17.56 2.38 -9.11
N ASN A 295 17.90 3.61 -8.74
CA ASN A 295 16.96 4.75 -8.79
C ASN A 295 15.67 4.51 -8.00
N ASP A 296 15.70 3.68 -6.96
CA ASP A 296 14.53 3.45 -6.11
C ASP A 296 14.51 4.42 -4.92
N VAL A 297 13.32 4.78 -4.46
CA VAL A 297 13.09 5.40 -3.16
C VAL A 297 12.65 4.30 -2.20
N PHE A 298 13.49 3.92 -1.25
CA PHE A 298 13.09 3.13 -0.09
C PHE A 298 13.02 4.04 1.14
N TRP A 299 11.84 4.46 1.54
CA TRP A 299 11.75 5.49 2.58
C TRP A 299 10.79 5.12 3.70
N GLN A 300 11.31 5.23 4.92
CA GLN A 300 10.57 5.06 6.16
C GLN A 300 9.71 3.79 6.20
N ASN A 301 10.22 2.67 5.66
CA ASN A 301 9.57 1.37 5.84
C ASN A 301 9.82 0.89 7.27
N ARG A 302 8.77 0.63 8.04
CA ARG A 302 8.85 0.47 9.50
C ARG A 302 8.94 -0.99 9.90
N ARG A 303 9.85 -1.26 10.82
CA ARG A 303 9.99 -2.57 11.44
C ARG A 303 9.31 -2.58 12.81
N PHE A 304 8.56 -3.63 13.05
CA PHE A 304 8.01 -3.94 14.35
C PHE A 304 8.39 -5.37 14.74
N ASN A 305 8.18 -5.70 16.00
CA ASN A 305 8.24 -7.05 16.52
C ASN A 305 7.26 -7.22 17.68
N ILE A 306 6.97 -8.47 18.03
CA ILE A 306 6.11 -8.79 19.16
C ILE A 306 6.93 -8.90 20.45
N THR A 307 6.33 -8.47 21.55
CA THR A 307 6.75 -8.82 22.91
C THR A 307 5.57 -9.37 23.71
N VAL A 308 5.86 -10.27 24.66
CA VAL A 308 4.88 -10.82 25.58
C VAL A 308 5.18 -10.27 26.98
N GLY A 309 4.25 -9.49 27.53
CA GLY A 309 4.34 -8.87 28.85
C GLY A 309 3.71 -9.73 29.95
N SER A 310 3.43 -9.15 31.11
CA SER A 310 2.72 -9.81 32.22
C SER A 310 1.24 -10.12 31.88
N PHE A 311 0.54 -10.83 32.77
CA PHE A 311 -0.92 -10.96 32.71
C PHE A 311 -1.60 -9.60 32.59
N GLY A 312 -2.68 -9.53 31.81
CA GLY A 312 -3.49 -8.32 31.73
C GLY A 312 -4.17 -7.97 33.06
N ALA A 313 -4.72 -6.77 33.16
CA ALA A 313 -5.60 -6.39 34.27
C ALA A 313 -7.07 -6.63 33.91
N GLY A 314 -7.95 -6.72 34.91
CA GLY A 314 -9.39 -6.85 34.71
C GLY A 314 -9.77 -8.14 33.97
N THR A 315 -10.58 -8.04 32.91
CA THR A 315 -11.03 -9.19 32.10
C THR A 315 -9.90 -9.86 31.31
N LEU A 316 -8.74 -9.22 31.21
CA LEU A 316 -7.55 -9.75 30.52
C LEU A 316 -6.58 -10.47 31.48
N ASN A 317 -6.93 -10.65 32.76
CA ASN A 317 -6.06 -11.27 33.77
C ASN A 317 -5.82 -12.77 33.59
N GLN A 318 -6.50 -13.41 32.64
CA GLN A 318 -6.33 -14.82 32.32
C GLN A 318 -5.25 -15.09 31.25
N GLN A 319 -4.69 -14.04 30.62
CA GLN A 319 -3.68 -14.19 29.57
C GLN A 319 -2.56 -13.14 29.65
N HIS A 320 -1.38 -13.49 29.16
CA HIS A 320 -0.27 -12.55 28.99
C HIS A 320 -0.58 -11.53 27.89
N VAL A 321 -0.22 -10.27 28.10
CA VAL A 321 -0.46 -9.20 27.12
C VAL A 321 0.58 -9.25 26.02
N VAL A 322 0.14 -9.45 24.79
CA VAL A 322 0.97 -9.37 23.59
C VAL A 322 0.98 -7.92 23.08
N THR A 323 2.16 -7.37 22.78
CA THR A 323 2.33 -5.98 22.32
C THR A 323 3.22 -5.93 21.08
N LEU A 324 2.80 -5.16 20.07
CA LEU A 324 3.61 -4.83 18.92
C LEU A 324 4.46 -3.59 19.26
N VAL A 325 5.78 -3.71 19.12
CA VAL A 325 6.73 -2.64 19.43
C VAL A 325 7.51 -2.22 18.17
N PRO A 326 7.87 -0.93 18.01
CA PRO A 326 7.53 0.17 18.89
C PRO A 326 6.03 0.51 18.86
N THR A 327 5.48 0.93 19.99
CA THR A 327 4.12 1.48 20.03
C THR A 327 4.17 2.91 19.50
N LEU A 328 3.60 3.12 18.32
CA LEU A 328 3.50 4.43 17.68
C LEU A 328 2.13 5.05 18.00
N ASN A 329 1.95 6.35 17.77
CA ASN A 329 0.64 7.00 17.86
C ASN A 329 0.50 8.04 16.74
N GLN A 330 -0.66 8.08 16.09
CA GLN A 330 -1.00 9.09 15.09
C GLN A 330 -1.92 10.15 15.69
N THR A 331 -1.67 11.42 15.36
CA THR A 331 -2.56 12.53 15.70
C THR A 331 -3.59 12.82 14.61
N THR A 332 -3.35 12.32 13.39
CA THR A 332 -4.22 12.51 12.23
C THR A 332 -4.17 11.26 11.36
N THR A 333 -5.30 10.90 10.75
CA THR A 333 -5.43 9.75 9.84
C THR A 333 -4.35 9.75 8.77
N GLY A 334 -3.56 8.67 8.71
CA GLY A 334 -2.50 8.46 7.72
C GLY A 334 -1.17 9.15 8.00
N ALA A 335 -1.03 9.92 9.08
CA ALA A 335 0.21 10.62 9.42
C ALA A 335 1.33 9.66 9.84
N CYS A 336 2.59 9.97 9.54
CA CYS A 336 3.71 9.18 10.03
C CYS A 336 4.11 9.63 11.44
N ALA A 337 4.35 8.69 12.35
CA ALA A 337 4.75 9.00 13.72
C ALA A 337 6.15 9.62 13.76
N ALA A 338 6.27 10.78 14.41
CA ALA A 338 7.50 11.59 14.43
C ALA A 338 8.58 11.06 15.40
N THR A 339 8.21 10.24 16.38
CA THR A 339 9.11 9.76 17.44
C THR A 339 8.95 8.25 17.66
N GLY A 340 10.03 7.59 18.08
CA GLY A 340 10.02 6.17 18.42
C GLY A 340 9.95 5.20 17.23
N THR A 341 9.89 5.71 16.00
CA THR A 341 9.81 4.89 14.79
C THR A 341 11.14 4.26 14.44
N ASN A 342 11.12 2.96 14.13
CA ASN A 342 12.28 2.22 13.67
C ASN A 342 12.10 1.83 12.20
N TYR A 343 13.12 2.12 11.38
CA TYR A 343 13.07 1.89 9.94
C TYR A 343 14.01 0.77 9.51
N TRP A 344 13.59 0.00 8.50
CA TRP A 344 14.40 -1.00 7.82
C TRP A 344 13.96 -1.15 6.38
N ASP A 345 14.65 -0.40 5.52
CA ASP A 345 14.29 -0.24 4.13
C ASP A 345 14.60 -1.49 3.30
N ILE A 346 15.82 -2.02 3.39
CA ILE A 346 16.22 -3.22 2.64
C ILE A 346 17.05 -4.16 3.52
N GLY A 347 16.99 -5.46 3.26
CA GLY A 347 17.83 -6.42 3.97
C GLY A 347 17.67 -7.85 3.45
N ALA A 348 18.42 -8.76 4.06
CA ALA A 348 18.31 -10.19 3.80
C ALA A 348 17.71 -10.91 5.01
N ARG A 349 16.96 -11.98 4.76
CA ARG A 349 16.48 -12.85 5.84
C ARG A 349 17.69 -13.47 6.56
N GLY A 350 17.81 -13.20 7.86
CA GLY A 350 18.97 -13.57 8.68
C GLY A 350 19.81 -12.38 9.15
N ASP A 351 19.59 -11.19 8.60
CA ASP A 351 20.15 -9.96 9.16
C ASP A 351 19.51 -9.64 10.52
N THR A 352 20.27 -8.99 11.41
CA THR A 352 19.81 -8.63 12.76
C THR A 352 19.55 -7.12 12.93
N GLY A 353 19.85 -6.32 11.91
CA GLY A 353 19.48 -4.91 11.84
C GLY A 353 19.83 -4.27 10.50
N PRO A 354 19.37 -3.03 10.25
CA PRO A 354 19.56 -2.34 8.96
C PRO A 354 21.03 -2.09 8.61
N GLY A 355 21.93 -2.01 9.59
CA GLY A 355 23.37 -1.92 9.38
C GLY A 355 24.14 -3.20 9.79
N ASN A 356 23.44 -4.30 10.09
CA ASN A 356 24.07 -5.55 10.49
C ASN A 356 23.67 -6.69 9.55
N HIS A 357 24.57 -6.97 8.61
CA HIS A 357 24.40 -7.95 7.54
C HIS A 357 24.84 -9.37 7.95
N SER A 358 24.31 -9.84 9.08
CA SER A 358 24.64 -11.15 9.67
C SER A 358 24.24 -12.34 8.78
N SER A 359 23.38 -12.13 7.77
CA SER A 359 23.05 -13.14 6.74
C SER A 359 24.25 -13.53 5.86
N GLY A 360 25.33 -12.75 5.89
CA GLY A 360 26.50 -12.93 5.04
C GLY A 360 26.36 -12.30 3.65
N ILE A 361 25.28 -11.55 3.40
CA ILE A 361 25.08 -10.78 2.16
C ILE A 361 24.67 -9.34 2.45
N THR A 362 25.13 -8.43 1.61
CA THR A 362 24.71 -7.03 1.62
C THR A 362 24.15 -6.68 0.25
N LEU A 363 22.90 -6.22 0.22
CA LEU A 363 22.28 -5.68 -0.99
C LEU A 363 23.00 -4.42 -1.45
N ASN A 364 23.02 -4.16 -2.75
CA ASN A 364 23.75 -3.03 -3.34
C ASN A 364 22.79 -2.07 -4.07
N PRO A 365 22.03 -1.23 -3.33
CA PRO A 365 21.30 -0.14 -3.95
C PRO A 365 22.29 0.84 -4.60
N THR A 366 21.95 1.35 -5.78
CA THR A 366 22.74 2.37 -6.46
C THR A 366 21.84 3.51 -6.93
N TYR A 367 22.31 4.75 -6.76
CA TYR A 367 21.51 5.94 -7.06
C TYR A 367 20.11 5.90 -6.43
N SER A 368 19.98 5.35 -5.22
CA SER A 368 18.70 5.22 -4.53
C SER A 368 18.61 6.16 -3.34
N VAL A 369 17.39 6.48 -2.92
CA VAL A 369 17.11 7.20 -1.66
C VAL A 369 16.72 6.17 -0.61
N LEU A 370 17.41 6.16 0.54
CA LEU A 370 17.12 5.28 1.67
C LEU A 370 16.99 6.08 2.97
N THR A 371 16.20 5.64 3.95
CA THR A 371 16.16 6.29 5.28
C THR A 371 17.54 6.33 5.92
N SER A 372 18.35 5.31 5.67
CA SER A 372 19.76 5.26 6.03
C SER A 372 20.57 4.64 4.89
N THR A 373 21.68 5.28 4.53
CA THR A 373 22.64 4.78 3.54
C THR A 373 23.84 4.07 4.19
N ALA A 374 23.84 3.92 5.52
CA ALA A 374 24.92 3.26 6.24
C ALA A 374 25.07 1.81 5.74
N GLY A 375 26.30 1.43 5.34
CA GLY A 375 26.59 0.11 4.80
C GLY A 375 26.44 -0.01 3.28
N TYR A 376 25.99 1.05 2.59
CA TYR A 376 25.78 1.05 1.13
C TYR A 376 26.69 2.06 0.41
N GLY A 377 26.76 1.94 -0.92
CA GLY A 377 27.61 2.79 -1.77
C GLY A 377 27.25 4.29 -1.72
N SER A 378 28.23 5.15 -2.01
CA SER A 378 28.11 6.61 -1.93
C SER A 378 27.19 7.25 -2.96
N THR A 379 26.75 6.50 -3.97
CA THR A 379 25.74 6.96 -4.95
C THR A 379 24.36 7.15 -4.33
N ASN A 380 24.12 6.57 -3.16
CA ASN A 380 22.82 6.63 -2.47
C ASN A 380 22.70 7.88 -1.61
N ARG A 381 21.45 8.28 -1.31
CA ARG A 381 21.14 9.46 -0.49
C ARG A 381 20.23 9.11 0.67
N SER A 382 20.38 9.83 1.77
CA SER A 382 19.53 9.71 2.97
C SER A 382 18.71 10.95 3.30
N THR A 383 18.74 11.95 2.43
CA THR A 383 17.90 13.13 2.56
C THR A 383 16.46 12.79 2.17
N SER A 384 15.49 13.43 2.83
CA SER A 384 14.07 13.20 2.57
C SER A 384 13.74 13.36 1.08
N PRO A 385 12.96 12.42 0.49
CA PRO A 385 12.45 12.54 -0.88
C PRO A 385 11.34 13.59 -1.00
N ALA A 386 10.95 14.24 0.10
CA ALA A 386 10.03 15.38 0.15
C ALA A 386 8.80 15.23 -0.75
N VAL A 387 8.13 14.07 -0.67
CA VAL A 387 6.88 13.80 -1.39
C VAL A 387 5.74 14.67 -0.89
N ALA A 388 4.76 14.95 -1.75
CA ALA A 388 3.66 15.87 -1.44
C ALA A 388 2.81 15.42 -0.24
N ALA A 389 2.56 14.12 -0.09
CA ALA A 389 1.91 13.56 1.09
C ALA A 389 2.32 12.09 1.29
N GLN A 390 3.06 11.81 2.36
CA GLN A 390 3.34 10.42 2.77
C GLN A 390 2.12 9.84 3.52
N TYR A 391 1.85 8.55 3.31
CA TYR A 391 0.75 7.84 3.97
C TYR A 391 1.33 6.62 4.72
N CYS A 392 1.17 6.63 6.05
CA CYS A 392 1.63 5.57 6.95
C CYS A 392 0.47 4.78 7.57
N ASN A 393 0.67 3.47 7.72
CA ASN A 393 -0.25 2.61 8.45
C ASN A 393 -0.35 3.07 9.91
N GLY A 394 -1.49 2.75 10.52
CA GLY A 394 -1.91 3.18 11.83
C GLY A 394 -3.37 2.85 12.11
N SER A 395 -4.12 3.82 12.63
CA SER A 395 -5.46 3.55 13.16
C SER A 395 -6.52 3.41 12.07
N ARG A 396 -7.39 2.39 12.17
CA ARG A 396 -8.64 2.34 11.40
C ARG A 396 -9.65 3.40 11.85
N VAL A 397 -9.60 3.76 13.13
CA VAL A 397 -10.48 4.79 13.70
C VAL A 397 -9.75 6.14 13.63
N PRO A 398 -10.31 7.16 12.96
CA PRO A 398 -9.67 8.45 12.81
C PRO A 398 -9.30 9.05 14.18
N PRO A 399 -8.01 9.24 14.50
CA PRO A 399 -7.60 9.74 15.80
C PRO A 399 -8.06 11.19 16.06
N GLU A 400 -8.25 11.96 15.00
CA GLU A 400 -8.71 13.35 15.04
C GLU A 400 -10.23 13.50 15.22
N ALA A 401 -11.01 12.42 15.09
CA ALA A 401 -12.46 12.45 15.31
C ALA A 401 -12.78 11.97 16.72
N THR A 402 -13.42 12.80 17.54
CA THR A 402 -13.79 12.44 18.92
C THR A 402 -15.30 12.41 19.16
N CYS A 403 -15.78 11.36 19.80
CA CYS A 403 -17.17 11.08 20.17
C CYS A 403 -17.28 10.86 21.68
N LYS A 404 -18.52 10.84 22.21
CA LYS A 404 -18.78 10.45 23.60
C LYS A 404 -19.10 8.95 23.66
N SER A 405 -18.42 8.21 24.53
CA SER A 405 -18.77 6.83 24.87
C SER A 405 -20.14 6.78 25.57
N PRO A 406 -20.78 5.60 25.69
CA PRO A 406 -21.97 5.43 26.52
C PRO A 406 -21.79 5.86 27.99
N THR A 407 -20.55 5.91 28.47
CA THR A 407 -20.18 6.37 29.82
C THR A 407 -19.77 7.85 29.88
N GLY A 408 -19.93 8.62 28.78
CA GLY A 408 -19.66 10.05 28.72
C GLY A 408 -18.20 10.44 28.50
N GLN A 409 -17.30 9.47 28.31
CA GLN A 409 -15.88 9.71 28.04
C GLN A 409 -15.64 10.13 26.59
N THR A 410 -14.74 11.08 26.37
CA THR A 410 -14.30 11.42 25.01
C THR A 410 -13.41 10.29 24.47
N VAL A 411 -13.84 9.66 23.38
CA VAL A 411 -13.16 8.54 22.70
C VAL A 411 -13.11 8.81 21.19
N PRO A 412 -12.25 8.15 20.40
CA PRO A 412 -12.31 8.27 18.95
C PRO A 412 -13.68 7.89 18.39
N CYS A 413 -14.14 8.56 17.33
CA CYS A 413 -15.40 8.23 16.68
C CYS A 413 -15.28 6.97 15.81
N GLY A 414 -15.96 5.88 16.18
CA GLY A 414 -16.00 4.64 15.40
C GLY A 414 -16.21 3.40 16.27
N PHE A 415 -16.23 2.21 15.65
CA PHE A 415 -16.28 0.94 16.38
C PHE A 415 -15.05 0.83 17.29
N GLN A 416 -15.27 0.94 18.60
CA GLN A 416 -14.23 0.82 19.64
C GLN A 416 -13.78 -0.64 19.85
N VAL A 417 -14.54 -1.59 19.29
CA VAL A 417 -14.24 -3.01 19.31
C VAL A 417 -13.63 -3.41 17.96
N PRO A 418 -12.43 -4.02 17.94
CA PRO A 418 -11.91 -4.66 16.75
C PRO A 418 -12.89 -5.74 16.25
N PRO A 419 -13.09 -5.90 14.93
CA PRO A 419 -13.78 -7.07 14.39
C PRO A 419 -13.07 -8.34 14.87
N GLY A 420 -13.83 -9.29 15.45
CA GLY A 420 -13.30 -10.60 15.84
C GLY A 420 -12.83 -10.78 17.29
N ILE A 421 -12.95 -9.77 18.17
CA ILE A 421 -12.83 -9.99 19.62
C ILE A 421 -14.16 -9.68 20.32
N SER A 422 -14.80 -10.70 20.88
CA SER A 422 -16.07 -10.56 21.61
C SER A 422 -15.92 -9.89 22.98
N ASP A 423 -14.69 -9.58 23.43
CA ASP A 423 -14.44 -9.10 24.79
C ASP A 423 -13.24 -8.14 24.88
N ALA A 424 -13.47 -6.86 24.61
CA ALA A 424 -12.51 -5.79 24.92
C ALA A 424 -13.18 -4.74 25.82
N THR A 425 -12.60 -4.51 27.00
CA THR A 425 -13.01 -3.46 27.93
C THR A 425 -12.65 -2.08 27.37
N VAL A 426 -13.66 -1.21 27.25
CA VAL A 426 -13.51 0.20 26.84
C VAL A 426 -13.01 1.07 28.00
N PRO A 427 -12.20 2.12 27.76
CA PRO A 427 -11.84 2.72 26.46
C PRO A 427 -10.46 2.32 25.96
N ASN A 428 -10.36 2.08 24.65
CA ASN A 428 -9.09 1.83 23.98
C ASN A 428 -8.34 3.14 23.69
N PRO A 429 -7.00 3.17 23.81
CA PRO A 429 -6.19 4.33 23.44
C PRO A 429 -6.30 4.66 21.94
N VAL A 430 -6.10 5.94 21.62
CA VAL A 430 -6.17 6.47 20.26
C VAL A 430 -4.89 6.12 19.50
N PHE A 431 -5.03 5.22 18.50
CA PHE A 431 -4.00 4.44 17.78
C PHE A 431 -3.68 3.08 18.41
N ASN A 432 -3.88 2.01 17.64
CA ASN A 432 -3.16 0.75 17.84
C ASN A 432 -3.19 -0.12 16.57
N LEU A 433 -2.00 -0.50 16.06
CA LEU A 433 -1.80 -1.76 15.34
C LEU A 433 -1.93 -2.88 16.39
N ARG A 434 -3.17 -3.24 16.74
CA ARG A 434 -3.42 -4.03 17.96
C ARG A 434 -3.25 -5.51 17.68
N PRO A 435 -2.22 -6.18 18.25
CA PRO A 435 -2.20 -7.63 18.35
C PRO A 435 -3.25 -8.12 19.35
N ALA A 436 -3.92 -9.22 19.04
CA ALA A 436 -4.60 -10.06 20.03
C ALA A 436 -4.06 -11.49 19.87
N ALA A 437 -3.63 -12.11 20.98
CA ALA A 437 -3.15 -13.48 20.95
C ALA A 437 -4.26 -14.43 20.48
N THR A 438 -3.97 -15.26 19.49
CA THR A 438 -4.84 -16.33 19.02
C THR A 438 -4.20 -17.67 19.39
N VAL A 439 -5.03 -18.64 19.80
CA VAL A 439 -4.62 -20.05 19.77
C VAL A 439 -4.96 -20.51 18.36
N ASP A 440 -3.99 -20.47 17.45
CA ASP A 440 -4.18 -20.97 16.09
C ASP A 440 -3.07 -21.93 15.67
N GLU A 441 -3.46 -22.87 14.80
CA GLU A 441 -2.69 -24.02 14.38
C GLU A 441 -1.61 -23.71 13.32
N GLY A 442 -1.46 -22.44 12.93
CA GLY A 442 -0.27 -21.96 12.20
C GLY A 442 -0.34 -20.65 11.39
N ASN A 443 -1.29 -19.75 11.69
CA ASN A 443 -1.32 -18.39 11.12
C ASN A 443 -0.36 -17.45 11.87
N ASN A 444 -0.66 -16.15 11.88
CA ASN A 444 -0.03 -15.16 12.71
C ASN A 444 -0.44 -15.39 14.18
N TRP A 445 0.53 -15.49 15.10
CA TRP A 445 0.26 -15.64 16.56
C TRP A 445 -0.62 -14.50 17.12
N ILE A 446 -0.75 -13.42 16.35
CA ILE A 446 -1.62 -12.29 16.62
C ILE A 446 -2.54 -12.00 15.44
N ASN A 447 -3.76 -11.55 15.73
CA ASN A 447 -4.57 -10.89 14.72
C ASN A 447 -4.26 -9.38 14.71
N ILE A 448 -3.97 -8.80 13.54
CA ILE A 448 -3.56 -7.38 13.41
C ILE A 448 -4.68 -6.57 12.79
N SER A 449 -5.20 -5.60 13.54
CA SER A 449 -6.08 -4.56 12.98
C SER A 449 -5.27 -3.30 12.66
N TRP A 450 -5.43 -2.80 11.43
CA TRP A 450 -4.66 -1.64 10.95
C TRP A 450 -5.40 -0.85 9.87
N GLY A 451 -5.08 0.43 9.77
CA GLY A 451 -5.62 1.33 8.78
C GLY A 451 -4.79 2.61 8.69
N PRO A 452 -5.38 3.75 8.28
CA PRO A 452 -6.64 3.77 7.54
C PRO A 452 -6.50 2.89 6.29
N LEU A 453 -7.63 2.38 5.79
CA LEU A 453 -7.71 1.70 4.49
C LEU A 453 -8.59 2.56 3.58
N ALA A 454 -8.12 3.78 3.32
CA ALA A 454 -8.86 4.81 2.62
C ALA A 454 -7.92 5.69 1.81
N LEU A 455 -8.37 6.15 0.66
CA LEU A 455 -7.61 7.07 -0.20
C LEU A 455 -7.81 8.53 0.18
N THR A 456 -8.74 8.82 1.09
CA THR A 456 -9.02 10.16 1.59
C THR A 456 -9.20 10.11 3.09
N ASN A 457 -8.74 11.16 3.77
CA ASN A 457 -8.98 11.35 5.17
C ASN A 457 -10.51 11.46 5.39
N PRO A 458 -11.12 10.58 6.19
CA PRO A 458 -12.58 10.50 6.34
C PRO A 458 -13.18 11.71 7.10
N VAL A 459 -12.35 12.51 7.78
CA VAL A 459 -12.76 13.70 8.52
C VAL A 459 -12.60 14.97 7.68
N THR A 460 -11.49 15.09 6.97
CA THR A 460 -11.13 16.32 6.24
C THR A 460 -11.37 16.26 4.74
N GLY A 461 -11.56 15.06 4.17
CA GLY A 461 -11.70 14.82 2.73
C GLY A 461 -10.39 14.95 1.92
N VAL A 462 -9.27 15.23 2.58
CA VAL A 462 -7.96 15.37 1.92
C VAL A 462 -7.48 14.02 1.40
N VAL A 463 -6.95 13.97 0.17
CA VAL A 463 -6.36 12.76 -0.40
C VAL A 463 -5.16 12.29 0.44
N LEU A 464 -5.14 11.02 0.78
CA LEU A 464 -4.05 10.35 1.49
C LEU A 464 -3.10 9.71 0.47
N GLY A 465 -1.81 9.89 0.66
CA GLY A 465 -0.79 9.28 -0.20
C GLY A 465 -0.67 9.99 -1.55
N ASN A 466 0.22 10.97 -1.62
CA ASN A 466 0.66 11.59 -2.85
C ASN A 466 2.20 11.55 -2.90
N TYR A 467 2.73 10.59 -3.66
CA TYR A 467 4.16 10.30 -3.72
C TYR A 467 4.91 11.09 -4.79
N THR A 468 4.27 12.11 -5.37
CA THR A 468 4.95 13.07 -6.25
C THR A 468 6.01 13.83 -5.45
N PRO A 469 7.28 13.85 -5.89
CA PRO A 469 8.29 14.71 -5.28
C PRO A 469 7.85 16.18 -5.39
N THR A 470 8.01 16.94 -4.31
CA THR A 470 7.83 18.40 -4.37
C THR A 470 9.10 19.07 -4.90
N ALA A 471 9.00 20.33 -5.32
CA ALA A 471 10.16 21.13 -5.78
C ALA A 471 11.30 21.25 -4.72
N SER A 472 11.04 20.90 -3.46
CA SER A 472 12.03 20.86 -2.39
C SER A 472 12.84 19.57 -2.30
N SER A 473 12.50 18.54 -3.09
CA SER A 473 13.18 17.25 -3.07
C SER A 473 14.54 17.30 -3.74
N THR A 474 15.57 17.64 -2.95
CA THR A 474 16.97 17.59 -3.39
C THR A 474 17.51 16.16 -3.50
N ALA A 475 16.82 15.17 -2.92
CA ALA A 475 17.26 13.78 -2.90
C ALA A 475 16.87 13.01 -4.16
N THR A 476 15.78 13.40 -4.82
CA THR A 476 15.22 12.69 -5.97
C THR A 476 15.45 13.42 -7.28
N ILE A 477 15.29 14.75 -7.31
CA ILE A 477 15.23 15.53 -8.56
C ILE A 477 16.61 15.69 -9.22
N ASN A 478 16.75 15.28 -10.49
CA ASN A 478 17.94 15.31 -11.35
C ASN A 478 19.16 14.63 -10.74
N THR A 479 18.94 13.59 -9.94
CA THR A 479 19.99 13.04 -9.10
C THR A 479 20.15 11.52 -9.22
N GLY A 480 19.32 10.89 -10.03
CA GLY A 480 19.44 9.50 -10.45
C GLY A 480 20.47 9.32 -11.56
N THR A 481 20.58 8.09 -12.02
CA THR A 481 21.41 7.71 -13.18
C THR A 481 20.51 7.39 -14.38
N PRO A 482 21.00 7.47 -15.64
CA PRO A 482 20.42 6.73 -16.75
C PRO A 482 20.55 5.23 -16.46
N ALA A 483 19.71 4.72 -15.56
CA ALA A 483 19.60 3.31 -15.25
C ALA A 483 19.12 2.64 -16.54
N SER A 484 20.07 2.03 -17.24
CA SER A 484 19.99 1.46 -18.58
C SER A 484 18.62 0.92 -18.97
N ALA A 485 18.04 1.43 -20.06
CA ALA A 485 17.12 0.72 -20.97
C ALA A 485 15.76 0.16 -20.46
N TYR A 486 15.40 0.27 -19.17
CA TYR A 486 14.17 -0.40 -18.68
C TYR A 486 12.87 0.35 -19.02
N THR A 487 12.82 1.67 -18.85
CA THR A 487 11.62 2.47 -19.15
C THR A 487 12.00 3.85 -19.68
N THR A 488 11.14 4.40 -20.55
CA THR A 488 11.25 5.77 -21.08
C THR A 488 10.24 6.71 -20.44
N HIS A 489 9.49 6.21 -19.45
CA HIS A 489 8.38 6.90 -18.82
C HIS A 489 8.36 6.70 -17.30
N ASP A 490 7.60 7.54 -16.61
CA ASP A 490 7.35 7.47 -15.16
C ASP A 490 5.98 6.86 -14.83
N PHE A 491 5.60 6.87 -13.54
CA PHE A 491 4.31 6.37 -13.04
C PHE A 491 3.08 6.97 -13.75
N PHE A 492 3.14 8.24 -14.17
CA PHE A 492 2.04 8.92 -14.86
C PHE A 492 2.13 8.79 -16.40
N GLY A 493 3.20 8.20 -16.91
CA GLY A 493 3.47 8.10 -18.34
C GLY A 493 4.23 9.30 -18.91
N ASN A 494 4.75 10.21 -18.07
CA ASN A 494 5.60 11.31 -18.50
C ASN A 494 6.93 10.77 -19.02
N THR A 495 7.52 11.43 -20.02
CA THR A 495 8.83 11.03 -20.56
C THR A 495 9.93 11.19 -19.50
N ARG A 496 10.89 10.26 -19.51
CA ARG A 496 12.05 10.27 -18.62
C ARG A 496 13.36 10.35 -19.43
N PRO A 497 14.26 11.31 -19.14
CA PRO A 497 14.10 12.41 -18.18
C PRO A 497 13.18 13.51 -18.75
N ALA A 498 12.41 14.18 -17.88
CA ALA A 498 11.59 15.34 -18.25
C ALA A 498 12.34 16.67 -18.06
N GLY A 499 13.50 16.64 -17.39
CA GLY A 499 14.31 17.81 -17.04
C GLY A 499 15.79 17.67 -17.37
N ASN A 500 16.65 18.21 -16.49
CA ASN A 500 18.10 18.27 -16.70
C ASN A 500 18.83 16.95 -16.38
N GLY A 501 18.14 15.99 -15.81
CA GLY A 501 18.68 14.71 -15.37
C GLY A 501 17.57 13.74 -15.00
N TRP A 502 17.96 12.55 -14.56
CA TRP A 502 17.03 11.48 -14.20
C TRP A 502 16.61 11.62 -12.73
N ASP A 503 15.34 11.40 -12.44
CA ASP A 503 14.86 11.38 -11.05
C ASP A 503 14.90 10.00 -10.42
N ILE A 504 15.13 9.96 -9.11
CA ILE A 504 15.01 8.75 -8.30
C ILE A 504 13.56 8.56 -7.88
N GLY A 505 13.03 7.34 -8.04
CA GLY A 505 11.69 6.95 -7.67
C GLY A 505 10.72 6.88 -8.85
N ALA A 506 9.46 6.56 -8.54
CA ALA A 506 8.41 6.26 -9.50
C ALA A 506 7.98 7.44 -10.39
N VAL A 507 8.14 8.66 -9.89
CA VAL A 507 7.64 9.88 -10.54
C VAL A 507 8.82 10.72 -10.99
N GLU A 508 8.75 11.19 -12.23
CA GLU A 508 9.68 12.17 -12.77
C GLU A 508 9.11 13.58 -12.51
N PHE A 509 9.88 14.43 -11.85
CA PHE A 509 9.50 15.80 -11.55
C PHE A 509 9.69 16.68 -12.79
N ALA A 510 8.58 17.00 -13.46
CA ALA A 510 8.57 18.05 -14.47
C ALA A 510 8.39 19.43 -13.81
N ALA A 511 9.45 20.25 -13.78
CA ALA A 511 9.32 21.66 -13.45
C ALA A 511 8.34 22.32 -14.44
N ALA A 512 7.35 23.07 -13.95
CA ALA A 512 6.25 23.64 -14.74
C ALA A 512 6.71 24.21 -16.09
N GLY A 513 6.52 23.42 -17.15
CA GLY A 513 7.01 23.68 -18.49
C GLY A 513 6.36 22.75 -19.50
N GLY A 514 5.04 22.93 -19.69
CA GLY A 514 4.30 22.53 -20.89
C GLY A 514 4.32 21.06 -21.32
N GLY A 515 3.22 20.35 -21.03
CA GLY A 515 2.74 19.26 -21.88
C GLY A 515 2.49 17.92 -21.18
N GLY A 516 1.21 17.66 -20.88
CA GLY A 516 0.66 16.30 -20.89
C GLY A 516 0.61 15.52 -19.57
N GLY A 517 -0.50 15.70 -18.82
CA GLY A 517 -1.20 14.59 -18.18
C GLY A 517 -0.67 14.04 -16.85
N GLY A 518 -1.07 14.69 -15.74
CA GLY A 518 -1.31 14.00 -14.47
C GLY A 518 -0.26 14.20 -13.37
N GLY A 519 -0.57 15.10 -12.43
CA GLY A 519 -0.13 14.99 -11.03
C GLY A 519 1.24 15.58 -10.67
N GLY A 520 1.29 16.88 -10.38
CA GLY A 520 2.47 17.49 -9.72
C GLY A 520 2.66 18.98 -10.00
N GLY A 521 2.00 19.52 -11.02
CA GLY A 521 1.84 20.97 -11.12
C GLY A 521 1.04 21.47 -9.93
N ALA A 522 1.50 22.56 -9.31
CA ALA A 522 0.73 23.43 -8.43
C ALA A 522 -0.74 23.51 -8.88
N ALA A 523 -1.62 22.73 -8.25
CA ALA A 523 -3.03 22.72 -8.58
C ALA A 523 -3.75 23.62 -7.58
N ALA A 524 -4.32 24.72 -8.08
CA ALA A 524 -5.38 25.39 -7.35
C ALA A 524 -6.56 24.41 -7.31
N THR A 525 -6.88 23.87 -6.14
CA THR A 525 -8.09 23.06 -5.92
C THR A 525 -8.87 23.67 -4.77
N ALA A 526 -10.18 23.75 -4.91
CA ALA A 526 -11.07 24.25 -3.88
C ALA A 526 -12.27 23.31 -3.74
N SER A 527 -12.99 23.44 -2.63
CA SER A 527 -14.24 22.71 -2.40
C SER A 527 -15.24 23.62 -1.69
N LEU A 528 -16.51 23.60 -2.11
CA LEU A 528 -17.62 24.30 -1.46
C LEU A 528 -18.47 23.30 -0.66
N THR A 529 -18.56 23.48 0.66
CA THR A 529 -19.28 22.55 1.55
C THR A 529 -20.35 23.26 2.39
N PRO A 530 -21.50 22.62 2.69
CA PRO A 530 -21.89 21.26 2.31
C PRO A 530 -22.20 21.13 0.80
N ALA A 531 -22.10 19.92 0.25
CA ALA A 531 -22.37 19.67 -1.18
C ALA A 531 -23.86 19.74 -1.54
N LEU A 532 -24.75 19.54 -0.56
CA LEU A 532 -26.20 19.60 -0.71
C LEU A 532 -26.82 20.27 0.52
N TRP A 533 -27.82 21.13 0.29
CA TRP A 533 -28.68 21.68 1.34
C TRP A 533 -30.16 21.56 0.95
N SER A 534 -30.99 20.98 1.82
CA SER A 534 -32.40 20.69 1.54
C SER A 534 -33.33 21.27 2.63
N PRO A 535 -33.55 22.61 2.65
CA PRO A 535 -34.40 23.26 3.64
C PRO A 535 -35.90 23.06 3.35
N ALA A 536 -36.76 23.40 4.31
CA ALA A 536 -38.19 23.53 4.08
C ALA A 536 -38.69 24.84 4.69
N ALA A 537 -39.58 25.55 4.00
CA ALA A 537 -40.09 26.83 4.50
C ALA A 537 -41.49 27.14 3.93
N VAL A 538 -42.29 27.90 4.69
CA VAL A 538 -43.62 28.34 4.25
C VAL A 538 -43.47 29.33 3.09
N ARG A 539 -44.27 29.20 2.03
CA ARG A 539 -44.28 30.14 0.90
C ARG A 539 -44.45 31.59 1.35
N GLY A 540 -43.63 32.48 0.79
CA GLY A 540 -43.63 33.91 1.12
C GLY A 540 -42.80 34.29 2.35
N VAL A 541 -42.11 33.34 2.99
CA VAL A 541 -41.18 33.65 4.09
C VAL A 541 -39.97 34.40 3.53
N GLY A 542 -39.99 35.72 3.65
CA GLY A 542 -38.97 36.62 3.11
C GLY A 542 -37.65 36.55 3.88
N LEU A 543 -37.31 37.61 4.63
CA LEU A 543 -36.04 37.70 5.35
C LEU A 543 -35.89 36.72 6.54
N LEU A 544 -36.97 36.02 6.90
CA LEU A 544 -37.00 35.03 7.99
C LEU A 544 -36.88 33.58 7.50
N GLY A 545 -36.63 33.37 6.20
CA GLY A 545 -36.42 32.03 5.64
C GLY A 545 -35.16 31.36 6.20
N PRO A 546 -35.06 30.02 6.15
CA PRO A 546 -33.90 29.29 6.67
C PRO A 546 -32.63 29.68 5.90
N VAL A 547 -31.51 29.69 6.62
CA VAL A 547 -30.20 30.15 6.13
C VAL A 547 -29.17 29.04 6.28
N GLN A 548 -28.28 28.90 5.30
CA GLN A 548 -27.14 28.00 5.31
C GLN A 548 -25.85 28.74 4.98
N ILE A 549 -24.79 28.44 5.74
CA ILE A 549 -23.43 28.89 5.44
C ILE A 549 -22.72 27.79 4.66
N PHE A 550 -22.22 28.13 3.48
CA PHE A 550 -21.34 27.31 2.67
C PHE A 550 -19.90 27.79 2.85
N THR A 551 -18.96 26.88 3.05
CA THR A 551 -17.55 27.19 3.22
C THR A 551 -16.79 26.82 1.95
N LEU A 552 -16.17 27.80 1.31
CA LEU A 552 -15.21 27.57 0.23
C LEU A 552 -13.84 27.40 0.88
N ARG A 553 -13.21 26.23 0.70
CA ARG A 553 -11.89 25.94 1.25
C ARG A 553 -10.90 25.66 0.13
N ASN A 554 -9.70 26.24 0.22
CA ASN A 554 -8.58 25.84 -0.62
C ASN A 554 -8.04 24.49 -0.11
N THR A 555 -8.26 23.45 -0.91
CA THR A 555 -7.82 22.07 -0.65
C THR A 555 -6.50 21.73 -1.35
N GLY A 556 -5.97 22.67 -2.14
CA GLY A 556 -4.78 22.49 -2.95
C GLY A 556 -3.51 22.95 -2.25
N THR A 557 -2.41 22.92 -3.01
CA THR A 557 -1.06 23.23 -2.52
C THR A 557 -0.59 24.62 -2.93
N VAL A 558 -1.38 25.37 -3.71
CA VAL A 558 -1.13 26.77 -4.09
C VAL A 558 -2.31 27.68 -3.80
N PRO A 559 -2.10 29.00 -3.67
CA PRO A 559 -3.21 29.93 -3.44
C PRO A 559 -4.28 29.85 -4.53
N VAL A 560 -5.53 29.72 -4.12
CA VAL A 560 -6.70 29.89 -5.00
C VAL A 560 -6.94 31.39 -5.12
N THR A 561 -6.99 31.93 -6.33
CA THR A 561 -7.13 33.37 -6.61
C THR A 561 -8.34 33.63 -7.51
N GLY A 562 -8.73 34.90 -7.67
CA GLY A 562 -9.85 35.26 -8.54
C GLY A 562 -11.21 34.81 -8.02
N ILE A 563 -11.34 34.57 -6.72
CA ILE A 563 -12.60 34.14 -6.09
C ILE A 563 -13.65 35.23 -6.36
N THR A 564 -14.76 34.84 -7.00
CA THR A 564 -15.89 35.73 -7.29
C THR A 564 -16.89 35.75 -6.13
N GLN A 565 -17.80 36.73 -6.13
CA GLN A 565 -19.00 36.63 -5.32
C GLN A 565 -19.84 35.44 -5.79
N ALA A 566 -20.55 34.80 -4.87
CA ALA A 566 -21.38 33.65 -5.20
C ALA A 566 -22.59 34.04 -6.07
N THR A 567 -22.93 33.16 -7.00
CA THR A 567 -24.09 33.29 -7.90
C THR A 567 -25.03 32.10 -7.74
N LEU A 568 -26.32 32.32 -8.00
CA LEU A 568 -27.34 31.28 -8.01
C LEU A 568 -27.66 30.89 -9.45
N ALA A 569 -27.76 29.58 -9.70
CA ALA A 569 -28.05 29.00 -11.00
C ALA A 569 -29.03 27.82 -10.87
N GLY A 570 -29.43 27.23 -12.00
CA GLY A 570 -30.35 26.10 -12.06
C GLY A 570 -31.79 26.50 -12.33
N THR A 571 -32.73 25.61 -11.98
CA THR A 571 -34.15 25.73 -12.38
C THR A 571 -34.91 26.75 -11.54
N ASN A 572 -34.62 26.86 -10.24
CA ASN A 572 -35.37 27.73 -9.31
C ASN A 572 -34.47 28.71 -8.52
N PRO A 573 -33.56 29.46 -9.15
CA PRO A 573 -32.65 30.37 -8.43
C PRO A 573 -33.39 31.52 -7.74
N GLY A 574 -34.59 31.87 -8.20
CA GLY A 574 -35.43 32.92 -7.61
C GLY A 574 -35.95 32.61 -6.21
N ASP A 575 -35.97 31.33 -5.82
CA ASP A 575 -36.37 30.88 -4.48
C ASP A 575 -35.23 30.95 -3.46
N TYR A 576 -34.06 31.47 -3.85
CA TYR A 576 -32.89 31.59 -3.01
C TYR A 576 -32.29 32.99 -3.10
N ALA A 577 -31.60 33.40 -2.03
CA ALA A 577 -30.87 34.66 -2.00
C ALA A 577 -29.48 34.45 -1.36
N VAL A 578 -28.43 34.94 -2.01
CA VAL A 578 -27.11 35.05 -1.38
C VAL A 578 -27.13 36.24 -0.42
N VAL A 579 -26.96 35.97 0.87
CA VAL A 579 -26.90 36.97 1.94
C VAL A 579 -25.48 37.55 1.99
N ARG A 580 -25.23 38.52 1.11
CA ARG A 580 -23.90 39.11 0.90
C ARG A 580 -23.31 39.79 2.13
N LEU A 581 -24.15 40.37 3.00
CA LEU A 581 -23.71 40.97 4.26
C LEU A 581 -23.03 39.95 5.20
N LEU A 582 -23.40 38.67 5.09
CA LEU A 582 -22.86 37.55 5.86
C LEU A 582 -21.92 36.65 5.04
N SER A 583 -21.53 37.10 3.84
CA SER A 583 -20.62 36.35 2.97
C SER A 583 -19.26 37.05 2.92
N THR A 584 -18.20 36.28 2.74
CA THR A 584 -16.82 36.81 2.65
C THR A 584 -16.11 36.41 1.37
N CYS A 585 -16.55 35.36 0.66
CA CYS A 585 -15.97 34.98 -0.63
C CYS A 585 -16.27 36.02 -1.72
N GLY A 586 -15.25 36.50 -2.41
CA GLY A 586 -15.39 37.49 -3.48
C GLY A 586 -14.91 38.90 -3.13
N PRO A 587 -14.91 39.82 -4.10
CA PRO A 587 -14.60 41.23 -3.87
C PRO A 587 -15.66 41.93 -3.01
N ALA A 588 -15.29 43.06 -2.41
CA ALA A 588 -16.24 43.94 -1.73
C ALA A 588 -17.14 44.62 -2.77
N GLY A 589 -18.39 44.88 -2.38
CA GLY A 589 -19.40 45.46 -3.27
C GLY A 589 -20.71 44.65 -3.28
N ASN A 590 -21.75 45.20 -3.90
CA ASN A 590 -23.08 44.56 -3.98
C ASN A 590 -23.72 44.17 -2.62
N GLY A 591 -23.29 44.79 -1.51
CA GLY A 591 -23.74 44.46 -0.15
C GLY A 591 -22.82 43.52 0.64
N GLN A 592 -21.69 43.08 0.06
CA GLN A 592 -20.63 42.36 0.76
C GLN A 592 -19.57 43.34 1.28
N LEU A 593 -19.23 43.24 2.57
CA LEU A 593 -18.32 44.17 3.25
C LEU A 593 -16.89 43.66 3.36
N LEU A 594 -16.70 42.36 3.59
CA LEU A 594 -15.40 41.75 3.78
C LEU A 594 -14.97 41.00 2.52
N PRO A 595 -13.92 41.46 1.81
CA PRO A 595 -13.43 40.79 0.62
C PRO A 595 -12.50 39.63 0.98
N GLN A 596 -12.67 38.50 0.30
CA GLN A 596 -11.70 37.40 0.21
C GLN A 596 -11.65 36.95 -1.24
N THR A 597 -10.73 37.54 -2.00
CA THR A 597 -10.51 37.23 -3.43
C THR A 597 -9.40 36.21 -3.66
N SER A 598 -8.70 35.81 -2.60
CA SER A 598 -7.67 34.77 -2.61
C SER A 598 -7.64 33.98 -1.30
N LEU A 599 -7.36 32.68 -1.38
CA LEU A 599 -7.19 31.79 -0.23
C LEU A 599 -5.86 31.06 -0.32
N ASN A 600 -5.02 31.19 0.71
CA ASN A 600 -3.83 30.35 0.86
C ASN A 600 -4.22 28.88 1.10
N PRO A 601 -3.32 27.90 0.84
CA PRO A 601 -3.57 26.49 1.15
C PRO A 601 -4.14 26.29 2.56
N GLY A 602 -5.24 25.54 2.66
CA GLY A 602 -5.94 25.26 3.92
C GLY A 602 -6.85 26.38 4.45
N SER A 603 -6.78 27.60 3.89
CA SER A 603 -7.65 28.74 4.26
C SER A 603 -9.04 28.62 3.65
N SER A 604 -10.01 29.36 4.20
CA SER A 604 -11.40 29.36 3.73
C SER A 604 -12.06 30.73 3.76
N CYS A 605 -13.13 30.87 2.97
CA CYS A 605 -14.09 31.95 3.05
C CYS A 605 -15.52 31.38 3.06
N VAL A 606 -16.53 32.20 3.34
CA VAL A 606 -17.91 31.74 3.48
C VAL A 606 -18.87 32.42 2.50
N VAL A 607 -19.90 31.69 2.12
CA VAL A 607 -21.05 32.13 1.32
C VAL A 607 -22.31 31.78 2.08
N THR A 608 -23.13 32.77 2.40
CA THR A 608 -24.38 32.56 3.12
C THR A 608 -25.55 32.59 2.14
N VAL A 609 -26.37 31.53 2.11
CA VAL A 609 -27.55 31.42 1.23
C VAL A 609 -28.81 31.27 2.08
N GLN A 610 -29.87 31.98 1.71
CA GLN A 610 -31.18 31.90 2.34
C GLN A 610 -32.20 31.31 1.35
N PHE A 611 -33.07 30.44 1.83
CA PHE A 611 -34.19 29.91 1.07
C PHE A 611 -35.44 30.76 1.32
N ARG A 612 -36.06 31.25 0.25
CA ARG A 612 -37.18 32.19 0.22
C ARG A 612 -38.21 31.76 -0.85
N PRO A 613 -38.93 30.65 -0.64
CA PRO A 613 -39.90 30.17 -1.62
C PRO A 613 -40.98 31.24 -1.89
N LEU A 614 -41.33 31.44 -3.16
CA LEU A 614 -42.27 32.48 -3.58
C LEU A 614 -43.71 32.12 -3.18
N THR A 615 -44.57 33.13 -3.02
CA THR A 615 -46.00 32.91 -2.74
C THR A 615 -46.74 32.17 -3.86
N THR A 616 -46.24 32.30 -5.09
CA THR A 616 -46.76 31.67 -6.31
C THR A 616 -46.33 30.21 -6.50
N ASP A 617 -45.47 29.70 -5.64
CA ASP A 617 -44.98 28.33 -5.74
C ASP A 617 -46.08 27.29 -5.49
N GLN A 618 -45.95 26.13 -6.11
CA GLN A 618 -46.81 24.97 -5.84
C GLN A 618 -46.55 24.45 -4.41
N ILE A 619 -47.62 24.14 -3.68
CA ILE A 619 -47.54 23.56 -2.33
C ILE A 619 -46.77 22.22 -2.38
N HIS A 620 -45.85 22.02 -1.44
CA HIS A 620 -44.97 20.85 -1.31
C HIS A 620 -44.08 20.57 -2.53
N SER A 621 -43.85 21.57 -3.38
CA SER A 621 -42.95 21.42 -4.52
C SER A 621 -41.48 21.57 -4.10
N VAL A 622 -40.64 20.74 -4.70
CA VAL A 622 -39.19 20.79 -4.54
C VAL A 622 -38.61 21.85 -5.47
N ARG A 623 -37.67 22.65 -4.97
CA ARG A 623 -37.07 23.82 -5.61
C ARG A 623 -35.58 23.62 -5.85
N PRO A 624 -35.19 22.84 -6.88
CA PRO A 624 -33.78 22.63 -7.20
C PRO A 624 -33.13 23.93 -7.71
N ALA A 625 -31.98 24.26 -7.15
CA ALA A 625 -31.08 25.31 -7.60
C ALA A 625 -29.62 24.92 -7.26
N THR A 626 -28.67 25.77 -7.62
CA THR A 626 -27.25 25.63 -7.29
C THR A 626 -26.67 26.95 -6.85
N VAL A 627 -25.83 26.93 -5.81
CA VAL A 627 -24.95 28.04 -5.49
C VAL A 627 -23.58 27.75 -6.09
N GLN A 628 -22.98 28.75 -6.72
CA GLN A 628 -21.71 28.64 -7.44
C GLN A 628 -20.76 29.76 -7.04
N VAL A 629 -19.47 29.44 -6.95
CA VAL A 629 -18.37 30.40 -6.83
C VAL A 629 -17.34 30.06 -7.90
N LEU A 630 -16.91 31.05 -8.68
CA LEU A 630 -15.84 30.89 -9.65
C LEU A 630 -14.51 31.32 -9.02
N ASP A 631 -13.46 30.54 -9.25
CA ASP A 631 -12.10 30.84 -8.81
C ASP A 631 -11.06 30.22 -9.76
N SER A 632 -9.77 30.34 -9.44
CA SER A 632 -8.68 29.76 -10.23
C SER A 632 -8.62 28.23 -10.23
N ALA A 633 -9.39 27.56 -9.37
CA ALA A 633 -9.61 26.11 -9.35
C ALA A 633 -10.84 25.67 -10.18
N GLY A 634 -11.56 26.61 -10.78
CA GLY A 634 -12.78 26.36 -11.56
C GLY A 634 -14.06 26.81 -10.84
N THR A 635 -15.20 26.30 -11.28
CA THR A 635 -16.50 26.62 -10.65
C THR A 635 -16.79 25.62 -9.52
N GLN A 636 -16.81 26.11 -8.28
CA GLN A 636 -17.21 25.33 -7.12
C GLN A 636 -18.71 25.47 -6.90
N SER A 637 -19.42 24.35 -6.76
CA SER A 637 -20.88 24.35 -6.68
C SER A 637 -21.43 23.47 -5.57
N SER A 638 -22.52 23.91 -4.95
CA SER A 638 -23.34 23.10 -4.05
C SER A 638 -24.79 23.07 -4.53
N LEU A 639 -25.42 21.91 -4.41
CA LEU A 639 -26.83 21.68 -4.76
C LEU A 639 -27.74 22.24 -3.66
N LEU A 640 -28.83 22.88 -4.09
CA LEU A 640 -29.89 23.41 -3.23
C LEU A 640 -31.19 22.71 -3.59
N ASN A 641 -31.89 22.13 -2.62
CA ASN A 641 -33.10 21.34 -2.86
C ASN A 641 -34.17 21.59 -1.80
N GLY A 642 -34.64 22.84 -1.74
CA GLY A 642 -35.61 23.31 -0.77
C GLY A 642 -37.06 22.90 -1.09
N THR A 643 -37.88 22.73 -0.06
CA THR A 643 -39.31 22.39 -0.18
C THR A 643 -40.17 23.58 0.18
N ALA A 644 -40.99 24.05 -0.75
CA ALA A 644 -41.95 25.13 -0.56
C ALA A 644 -43.25 24.59 0.06
N ASN A 645 -43.51 24.87 1.34
CA ASN A 645 -44.71 24.43 2.06
C ASN A 645 -45.85 25.45 2.02
#